data_AF-A0ABD1EN40-F1
#
_entry.id   AF-A0ABD1EN40-F1
#
_cell.length_a   1.000
_cell.length_b   1.000
_cell.length_c   1.000
_cell.angle_alpha   90.00
_cell.angle_beta   90.00
_cell.angle_gamma   90.00
#
_symmetry.space_group_name_H-M   'P 1'
#
loop_
_entity.id
_entity.type
_entity.pdbx_description
1 polymer ?
#
loop_
_entity_poly.entity_id
_entity_poly.type
_entity_poly.pdbx_seq_one_letter_code
_entity_poly.pdbx_strand_id
1 'polypeptide(L)'
;MQWSFAWLICPLALLVIRDQWKESRSHRRQAAKTAALSSEKEVVLARLNDLPAWVFFPDIERAEWLNRIIKQLWPTVNIYVKQIVRDTIQPILKTSLEKYKLSGFKFERIVLGTVPFRIGGVKVYDKNIDRNEIVMDLDIFYAGDCDITFYLSGIKGGIRDFQLHGMLRVVMKPLITSVPLVGGLQVFFLNNPDIDFDLVGIADVLDMPGLSDILRRIVVETVANKMVLPNKFPIKLSEEVEAIDIKNPEPEGVLRVHVVEAKHLMKKDIGMLGKGKSDPYAVITVGAQSFKTKVIDNTVDPKWDYWCEATISSIEAQYIDCSCFDWDPKIPGQVADDFLGRATVEISSIVSKGSENTWVTLEQAKHGMVHLRLTWLTLSKDYNDLQSILKETQILQVSSLSTALLTVFVDSAKNLPQARMSTKPDPYATLRVGSVTKETEHKMRSIHPVWEQGFTFLVANPENDTFYLTILDKKTNSEIGQFNFKIKSLSDKSNLQIIKEPFSLFKSGPESKIVLSMHLRILKPTQVDSDNNVQQDQPPILQRTESSASTNSSVMIESKPKDELIESAHPPVKELITDFTVSSLNSVPQPADQLIHRTPSVTSSAGNAGLGRIQMTLRYSVQRQRLIVVVHKIANIPLKDPYNIPDPYVKLYLLPERSKESKRKTQVVKDNCNPVFDETFEYVINQAELTNKQLQVTVGTQKQLFSSNILGQVVIDLSKINLTQPYNVWLDLQPGD
;
A
#
# COMPACT_ATOMS: atom_id res chain seq x y z
N MET A 1 20.13 10.54 -57.31
CA MET A 1 19.60 10.21 -55.98
C MET A 1 18.13 9.84 -56.13
N GLN A 2 17.74 8.61 -55.79
CA GLN A 2 16.33 8.21 -55.78
C GLN A 2 15.82 8.28 -54.33
N TRP A 3 14.97 9.26 -54.04
CA TRP A 3 14.30 9.36 -52.74
C TRP A 3 13.10 8.41 -52.75
N SER A 4 13.04 7.47 -51.81
CA SER A 4 11.94 6.50 -51.75
C SER A 4 10.67 7.13 -51.19
N PHE A 5 9.56 6.99 -51.92
CA PHE A 5 8.22 7.45 -51.50
C PHE A 5 7.75 6.82 -50.18
N ALA A 6 8.38 5.74 -49.71
CA ALA A 6 8.07 5.11 -48.41
C ALA A 6 8.12 6.10 -47.22
N TRP A 7 9.00 7.11 -47.25
CA TRP A 7 9.09 8.13 -46.19
C TRP A 7 7.88 9.09 -46.14
N LEU A 8 7.06 9.16 -47.20
CA LEU A 8 5.76 9.86 -47.18
C LEU A 8 4.62 8.94 -46.72
N ILE A 9 4.75 7.63 -46.91
CA ILE A 9 3.72 6.64 -46.55
C ILE A 9 3.62 6.47 -45.04
N CYS A 10 4.74 6.42 -44.30
CA CYS A 10 4.67 6.26 -42.83
C CYS A 10 3.98 7.43 -42.10
N PRO A 11 4.26 8.72 -42.39
CA PRO A 11 3.49 9.83 -41.85
C PRO A 11 2.01 9.80 -42.26
N LEU A 12 1.70 9.44 -43.52
CA LEU A 12 0.33 9.35 -43.99
C LEU A 12 -0.44 8.21 -43.30
N ALA A 13 0.19 7.06 -43.09
CA ALA A 13 -0.38 5.94 -42.34
C ALA A 13 -0.59 6.29 -40.86
N LEU A 14 0.35 6.98 -40.22
CA LEU A 14 0.18 7.49 -38.85
C LEU A 14 -0.95 8.52 -38.75
N LEU A 15 -1.10 9.40 -39.74
CA LEU A 15 -2.22 10.33 -39.82
C LEU A 15 -3.56 9.61 -40.00
N VAL A 16 -3.64 8.63 -40.90
CA VAL A 16 -4.85 7.81 -41.12
C VAL A 16 -5.21 6.97 -39.90
N ILE A 17 -4.24 6.35 -39.23
CA ILE A 17 -4.46 5.61 -37.97
C ILE A 17 -4.93 6.58 -36.87
N ARG A 18 -4.31 7.77 -36.76
CA ARG A 18 -4.73 8.80 -35.79
C ARG A 18 -6.16 9.29 -36.06
N ASP A 19 -6.53 9.51 -37.32
CA ASP A 19 -7.89 9.93 -37.66
C ASP A 19 -8.90 8.79 -37.50
N GLN A 20 -8.58 7.55 -37.87
CA GLN A 20 -9.43 6.38 -37.55
C GLN A 20 -9.61 6.16 -36.05
N TRP A 21 -8.58 6.41 -35.22
CA TRP A 21 -8.68 6.36 -33.77
C TRP A 21 -9.53 7.51 -33.22
N LYS A 22 -9.39 8.71 -33.77
CA LYS A 22 -10.20 9.89 -33.43
C LYS A 22 -11.66 9.73 -33.87
N GLU A 23 -11.91 9.10 -35.01
CA GLU A 23 -13.23 8.74 -35.53
C GLU A 23 -13.87 7.62 -34.70
N SER A 24 -13.13 6.56 -34.36
CA SER A 24 -13.60 5.50 -33.46
C SER A 24 -13.95 6.04 -32.06
N ARG A 25 -13.15 6.98 -31.53
CA ARG A 25 -13.48 7.72 -30.29
C ARG A 25 -14.70 8.62 -30.49
N SER A 26 -14.81 9.32 -31.62
CA SER A 26 -15.98 10.15 -31.97
C SER A 26 -17.27 9.33 -32.01
N HIS A 27 -17.26 8.13 -32.59
CA HIS A 27 -18.40 7.22 -32.61
C HIS A 27 -18.80 6.76 -31.20
N ARG A 28 -17.84 6.37 -30.35
CA ARG A 28 -18.10 6.05 -28.93
C ARG A 28 -18.67 7.25 -28.16
N ARG A 29 -18.08 8.44 -28.35
CA ARG A 29 -18.52 9.71 -27.76
C ARG A 29 -19.93 10.12 -28.22
N GLN A 30 -20.27 9.90 -29.49
CA GLN A 30 -21.63 10.11 -30.01
C GLN A 30 -22.62 9.12 -29.40
N ALA A 31 -22.27 7.85 -29.25
CA ALA A 31 -23.10 6.87 -28.57
C ALA A 31 -23.34 7.24 -27.08
N ALA A 32 -22.30 7.68 -26.36
CA ALA A 32 -22.42 8.16 -24.98
C ALA A 32 -23.26 9.46 -24.88
N LYS A 33 -23.05 10.42 -25.79
CA LYS A 33 -23.81 11.67 -25.84
C LYS A 33 -25.28 11.43 -26.21
N THR A 34 -25.56 10.47 -27.09
CA THR A 34 -26.93 10.02 -27.40
C THR A 34 -27.58 9.31 -26.21
N ALA A 35 -26.85 8.45 -25.48
CA ALA A 35 -27.36 7.78 -24.28
C ALA A 35 -27.70 8.76 -23.14
N ALA A 36 -27.00 9.90 -23.05
CA ALA A 36 -27.29 10.97 -22.10
C ALA A 36 -28.45 11.91 -22.53
N LEU A 37 -28.67 12.09 -23.83
CA LEU A 37 -29.64 13.06 -24.38
C LEU A 37 -30.98 12.47 -24.82
N SER A 38 -31.04 11.20 -25.23
CA SER A 38 -32.19 10.61 -25.92
C SER A 38 -33.23 9.97 -24.99
N SER A 39 -34.44 9.77 -25.51
CA SER A 39 -35.56 9.20 -24.76
C SER A 39 -35.51 7.67 -24.70
N GLU A 40 -36.29 7.05 -23.79
CA GLU A 40 -36.22 5.62 -23.48
C GLU A 40 -36.20 4.67 -24.68
N LYS A 41 -36.95 5.01 -25.74
CA LYS A 41 -37.08 4.21 -26.97
C LYS A 41 -35.81 4.25 -27.82
N GLU A 42 -35.12 5.39 -27.86
CA GLU A 42 -33.97 5.65 -28.72
C GLU A 42 -32.69 5.05 -28.12
N VAL A 43 -32.51 5.14 -26.80
CA VAL A 43 -31.41 4.48 -26.08
C VAL A 43 -31.42 2.97 -26.33
N VAL A 44 -32.60 2.33 -26.27
CA VAL A 44 -32.74 0.88 -26.49
C VAL A 44 -32.47 0.50 -27.95
N LEU A 45 -32.99 1.26 -28.92
CA LEU A 45 -32.74 1.01 -30.35
C LEU A 45 -31.27 1.21 -30.73
N ALA A 46 -30.54 2.12 -30.07
CA ALA A 46 -29.13 2.39 -30.32
C ALA A 46 -28.17 1.38 -29.64
N ARG A 47 -28.64 0.52 -28.74
CA ARG A 47 -27.83 -0.39 -27.88
C ARG A 47 -28.14 -1.88 -28.07
N LEU A 48 -28.61 -2.29 -29.25
CA LEU A 48 -28.95 -3.68 -29.57
C LEU A 48 -27.84 -4.72 -29.30
N ASN A 49 -26.57 -4.31 -29.31
CA ASN A 49 -25.41 -5.19 -29.05
C ASN A 49 -24.84 -5.08 -27.62
N ASP A 50 -25.36 -4.17 -26.79
CA ASP A 50 -24.75 -3.77 -25.51
C ASP A 50 -25.83 -3.19 -24.59
N LEU A 51 -26.77 -4.06 -24.19
CA LEU A 51 -28.00 -3.66 -23.51
C LEU A 51 -27.71 -3.18 -22.07
N PRO A 52 -28.37 -2.10 -21.60
CA PRO A 52 -28.12 -1.58 -20.25
C PRO A 52 -28.52 -2.58 -19.14
N ALA A 53 -27.83 -2.55 -18.01
CA ALA A 53 -27.73 -3.65 -17.05
C ALA A 53 -29.08 -4.25 -16.56
N TRP A 54 -30.13 -3.43 -16.40
CA TRP A 54 -31.49 -3.87 -16.03
C TRP A 54 -32.15 -4.83 -17.04
N VAL A 55 -31.62 -4.95 -18.27
CA VAL A 55 -32.06 -5.94 -19.28
C VAL A 55 -31.47 -7.32 -19.00
N PHE A 56 -30.28 -7.37 -18.40
CA PHE A 56 -29.56 -8.61 -18.08
C PHE A 56 -29.75 -9.05 -16.61
N PHE A 57 -30.04 -8.12 -15.70
CA PHE A 57 -30.19 -8.36 -14.27
C PHE A 57 -31.54 -7.80 -13.78
N PRO A 58 -32.49 -8.64 -13.32
CA PRO A 58 -33.81 -8.18 -12.88
C PRO A 58 -33.77 -7.34 -11.59
N ASP A 59 -32.67 -7.39 -10.83
CA ASP A 59 -32.49 -6.70 -9.56
C ASP A 59 -32.10 -5.21 -9.70
N ILE A 60 -32.10 -4.65 -10.93
CA ILE A 60 -31.69 -3.26 -11.20
C ILE A 60 -32.89 -2.46 -11.72
N GLU A 61 -33.37 -1.52 -10.94
CA GLU A 61 -34.54 -0.70 -11.26
C GLU A 61 -34.20 0.59 -12.04
N ARG A 62 -35.20 1.14 -12.76
CA ARG A 62 -35.09 2.40 -13.52
C ARG A 62 -35.70 3.58 -12.76
N ALA A 63 -34.86 4.44 -12.17
CA ALA A 63 -35.31 5.59 -11.39
C ALA A 63 -35.51 6.89 -12.22
N GLU A 64 -36.39 6.87 -13.24
CA GLU A 64 -36.62 8.07 -14.07
C GLU A 64 -37.24 9.26 -13.32
N TRP A 65 -37.92 9.02 -12.20
CA TRP A 65 -38.37 10.07 -11.29
C TRP A 65 -37.18 10.82 -10.66
N LEU A 66 -36.09 10.11 -10.35
CA LEU A 66 -34.87 10.68 -9.78
C LEU A 66 -34.11 11.51 -10.82
N ASN A 67 -34.07 11.05 -12.08
CA ASN A 67 -33.58 11.86 -13.21
C ASN A 67 -34.34 13.19 -13.38
N ARG A 68 -35.66 13.18 -13.18
CA ARG A 68 -36.48 14.41 -13.20
C ARG A 68 -36.19 15.35 -12.03
N ILE A 69 -35.82 14.82 -10.86
CA ILE A 69 -35.37 15.62 -9.71
C ILE A 69 -33.98 16.22 -9.99
N ILE A 70 -33.01 15.42 -10.44
CA ILE A 70 -31.65 15.88 -10.78
C ILE A 70 -31.71 17.01 -11.81
N LYS A 71 -32.56 16.90 -12.84
CA LYS A 71 -32.76 17.96 -13.84
C LYS A 71 -33.29 19.28 -13.25
N GLN A 72 -34.08 19.24 -12.18
CA GLN A 72 -34.56 20.44 -11.47
C GLN A 72 -33.51 21.00 -10.51
N LEU A 73 -32.74 20.13 -9.85
CA LEU A 73 -31.64 20.54 -8.95
C LEU A 73 -30.38 21.01 -9.69
N TRP A 74 -30.25 20.73 -10.99
CA TRP A 74 -29.03 20.97 -11.77
C TRP A 74 -28.45 22.40 -11.67
N PRO A 75 -29.24 23.50 -11.66
CA PRO A 75 -28.69 24.84 -11.45
C PRO A 75 -27.97 25.01 -10.10
N THR A 76 -28.49 24.36 -9.05
CA THR A 76 -27.90 24.37 -7.69
C THR A 76 -26.66 23.47 -7.62
N VAL A 77 -26.74 22.27 -8.22
CA VAL A 77 -25.60 21.34 -8.34
C VAL A 77 -24.44 22.00 -9.09
N ASN A 78 -24.72 22.75 -10.16
CA ASN A 78 -23.74 23.52 -10.92
C ASN A 78 -22.99 24.57 -10.07
N ILE A 79 -23.66 25.22 -9.13
CA ILE A 79 -23.03 26.18 -8.20
C ILE A 79 -22.14 25.44 -7.20
N TYR A 80 -22.64 24.34 -6.63
CA TYR A 80 -21.94 23.55 -5.61
C TYR A 80 -20.68 22.86 -6.16
N VAL A 81 -20.79 22.15 -7.28
CA VAL A 81 -19.64 21.48 -7.91
C VAL A 81 -18.61 22.51 -8.40
N LYS A 82 -19.03 23.71 -8.82
CA LYS A 82 -18.12 24.81 -9.15
C LYS A 82 -17.30 25.32 -7.95
N GLN A 83 -17.84 25.25 -6.73
CA GLN A 83 -17.07 25.51 -5.51
C GLN A 83 -16.04 24.39 -5.28
N ILE A 84 -16.45 23.12 -5.32
CA ILE A 84 -15.54 21.95 -5.20
C ILE A 84 -14.39 22.02 -6.23
N VAL A 85 -14.69 22.32 -7.49
CA VAL A 85 -13.68 22.43 -8.56
C VAL A 85 -12.67 23.55 -8.27
N ARG A 86 -13.11 24.69 -7.74
CA ARG A 86 -12.24 25.83 -7.41
C ARG A 86 -11.43 25.62 -6.13
N ASP A 87 -12.08 25.12 -5.08
CA ASP A 87 -11.54 25.16 -3.72
C ASP A 87 -10.84 23.85 -3.33
N THR A 88 -11.25 22.72 -3.92
CA THR A 88 -10.66 21.39 -3.67
C THR A 88 -9.82 20.89 -4.86
N ILE A 89 -10.34 20.93 -6.09
CA ILE A 89 -9.67 20.29 -7.25
C ILE A 89 -8.54 21.16 -7.81
N GLN A 90 -8.77 22.47 -8.00
CA GLN A 90 -7.76 23.40 -8.51
C GLN A 90 -6.40 23.38 -7.78
N PRO A 91 -6.31 23.39 -6.43
CA PRO A 91 -5.01 23.30 -5.76
C PRO A 91 -4.32 21.95 -5.98
N ILE A 92 -5.07 20.84 -6.02
CA ILE A 92 -4.52 19.50 -6.30
C ILE A 92 -3.97 19.43 -7.72
N LEU A 93 -4.72 19.93 -8.71
CA LEU A 93 -4.29 20.02 -10.11
C LEU A 93 -3.00 20.86 -10.22
N LYS A 94 -2.97 22.04 -9.59
CA LYS A 94 -1.79 22.92 -9.61
C LYS A 94 -0.54 22.22 -9.06
N THR A 95 -0.60 21.69 -7.84
CA THR A 95 0.55 21.03 -7.20
C THR A 95 0.95 19.74 -7.91
N SER A 96 0.04 19.07 -8.61
CA SER A 96 0.35 17.87 -9.40
C SER A 96 0.97 18.21 -10.76
N LEU A 97 0.51 19.27 -11.43
CA LEU A 97 1.09 19.76 -12.70
C LEU A 97 2.48 20.38 -12.49
N GLU A 98 2.72 21.05 -11.35
CA GLU A 98 4.03 21.60 -10.99
C GLU A 98 5.14 20.52 -10.93
N LYS A 99 4.81 19.26 -10.60
CA LYS A 99 5.73 18.11 -10.66
C LYS A 99 6.25 17.84 -12.09
N TYR A 100 5.44 18.13 -13.11
CA TYR A 100 5.79 17.99 -14.53
C TYR A 100 6.39 19.27 -15.13
N LYS A 101 6.79 20.24 -14.27
CA LYS A 101 7.25 21.59 -14.65
C LYS A 101 6.16 22.48 -15.29
N LEU A 102 4.89 22.07 -15.22
CA LEU A 102 3.73 22.79 -15.77
C LEU A 102 3.14 23.67 -14.67
N SER A 103 3.63 24.91 -14.56
CA SER A 103 3.33 25.80 -13.43
C SER A 103 2.12 26.72 -13.68
N GLY A 104 1.59 27.31 -12.61
CA GLY A 104 0.60 28.38 -12.73
C GLY A 104 -0.80 27.95 -13.18
N PHE A 105 -1.17 26.67 -13.05
CA PHE A 105 -2.53 26.20 -13.35
C PHE A 105 -3.59 26.97 -12.55
N LYS A 106 -4.64 27.46 -13.24
CA LYS A 106 -5.77 28.19 -12.64
C LYS A 106 -7.01 28.11 -13.53
N PHE A 107 -8.18 27.85 -12.98
CA PHE A 107 -9.45 28.02 -13.69
C PHE A 107 -9.83 29.50 -13.83
N GLU A 108 -10.17 29.90 -15.05
CA GLU A 108 -10.76 31.21 -15.37
C GLU A 108 -12.29 31.12 -15.31
N ARG A 109 -12.86 30.19 -16.08
CA ARG A 109 -14.30 29.92 -16.16
C ARG A 109 -14.56 28.45 -15.84
N ILE A 110 -15.63 28.20 -15.07
CA ILE A 110 -16.16 26.86 -14.83
C ILE A 110 -17.65 26.94 -15.11
N VAL A 111 -18.09 26.24 -16.15
CA VAL A 111 -19.48 25.95 -16.50
C VAL A 111 -19.53 24.46 -16.87
N LEU A 112 -20.34 23.68 -16.15
CA LEU A 112 -20.42 22.23 -16.36
C LEU A 112 -21.35 21.85 -17.52
N GLY A 113 -22.38 22.66 -17.77
CA GLY A 113 -23.32 22.48 -18.86
C GLY A 113 -24.78 22.69 -18.44
N THR A 114 -25.67 22.65 -19.41
CA THR A 114 -27.13 22.59 -19.23
C THR A 114 -27.64 21.14 -19.12
N VAL A 115 -26.89 20.16 -19.62
CA VAL A 115 -27.18 18.73 -19.53
C VAL A 115 -26.81 18.20 -18.14
N PRO A 116 -27.76 17.66 -17.35
CA PRO A 116 -27.46 17.02 -16.07
C PRO A 116 -26.87 15.61 -16.24
N PHE A 117 -26.32 15.05 -15.16
CA PHE A 117 -26.09 13.60 -15.11
C PHE A 117 -27.40 12.82 -15.04
N ARG A 118 -27.36 11.58 -15.52
CA ARG A 118 -28.48 10.66 -15.64
C ARG A 118 -28.10 9.35 -14.96
N ILE A 119 -29.03 8.80 -14.20
CA ILE A 119 -28.94 7.48 -13.59
C ILE A 119 -29.54 6.47 -14.58
N GLY A 120 -28.74 5.50 -15.01
CA GLY A 120 -29.16 4.44 -15.95
C GLY A 120 -29.84 3.26 -15.27
N GLY A 121 -29.51 3.02 -14.00
CA GLY A 121 -30.10 1.98 -13.15
C GLY A 121 -29.78 2.22 -11.68
N VAL A 122 -30.62 1.68 -10.80
CA VAL A 122 -30.48 1.71 -9.34
C VAL A 122 -30.57 0.28 -8.81
N LYS A 123 -29.61 -0.15 -8.01
CA LYS A 123 -29.68 -1.41 -7.28
C LYS A 123 -29.63 -1.14 -5.79
N VAL A 124 -30.67 -1.53 -5.06
CA VAL A 124 -30.66 -1.59 -3.59
C VAL A 124 -30.29 -3.01 -3.18
N TYR A 125 -29.42 -3.13 -2.18
CA TYR A 125 -28.96 -4.43 -1.69
C TYR A 125 -29.70 -4.81 -0.40
N ASP A 126 -30.20 -6.05 -0.33
CA ASP A 126 -31.04 -6.60 0.74
C ASP A 126 -30.35 -7.71 1.55
N LYS A 127 -29.23 -8.23 1.05
CA LYS A 127 -28.46 -9.36 1.58
C LYS A 127 -27.08 -8.89 2.05
N ASN A 128 -26.46 -9.64 2.96
CA ASN A 128 -25.10 -9.42 3.47
C ASN A 128 -24.83 -8.04 4.14
N ILE A 129 -25.87 -7.30 4.51
CA ILE A 129 -25.79 -5.91 4.99
C ILE A 129 -26.23 -5.78 6.45
N ASP A 130 -25.61 -4.86 7.19
CA ASP A 130 -26.01 -4.55 8.56
C ASP A 130 -27.42 -3.92 8.57
N ARG A 131 -28.26 -4.31 9.55
CA ARG A 131 -29.60 -3.74 9.75
C ARG A 131 -29.56 -2.22 10.06
N ASN A 132 -28.38 -1.68 10.34
CA ASN A 132 -28.12 -0.27 10.62
C ASN A 132 -27.60 0.53 9.38
N GLU A 133 -27.61 -0.06 8.18
CA GLU A 133 -27.28 0.67 6.94
C GLU A 133 -28.18 0.28 5.76
N ILE A 134 -28.27 1.15 4.75
CA ILE A 134 -28.87 0.82 3.45
C ILE A 134 -27.85 1.12 2.36
N VAL A 135 -27.54 0.13 1.53
CA VAL A 135 -26.59 0.24 0.42
C VAL A 135 -27.34 0.31 -0.90
N MET A 136 -27.02 1.34 -1.69
CA MET A 136 -27.62 1.60 -3.01
C MET A 136 -26.52 1.91 -4.02
N ASP A 137 -26.49 1.21 -5.14
CA ASP A 137 -25.65 1.53 -6.29
C ASP A 137 -26.44 2.29 -7.36
N LEU A 138 -25.83 3.35 -7.88
CA LEU A 138 -26.35 4.20 -8.94
C LEU A 138 -25.42 4.11 -10.15
N ASP A 139 -25.93 3.68 -11.29
CA ASP A 139 -25.19 3.67 -12.55
C ASP A 139 -25.20 5.09 -13.16
N ILE A 140 -24.09 5.83 -13.02
CA ILE A 140 -24.01 7.26 -13.39
C ILE A 140 -23.48 7.43 -14.81
N PHE A 141 -24.26 8.14 -15.63
CA PHE A 141 -23.85 8.65 -16.93
C PHE A 141 -23.87 10.18 -16.95
N TYR A 142 -22.75 10.79 -17.31
CA TYR A 142 -22.64 12.21 -17.58
C TYR A 142 -21.96 12.44 -18.93
N ALA A 143 -22.52 13.30 -19.77
CA ALA A 143 -21.92 13.75 -21.02
C ALA A 143 -22.28 15.23 -21.23
N GLY A 144 -21.64 16.10 -20.44
CA GLY A 144 -22.03 17.50 -20.30
C GLY A 144 -21.52 18.41 -21.42
N ASP A 145 -22.34 19.39 -21.78
CA ASP A 145 -21.99 20.56 -22.62
C ASP A 145 -21.10 21.56 -21.85
N CYS A 146 -19.99 21.07 -21.30
CA CYS A 146 -19.12 21.88 -20.44
C CYS A 146 -18.29 22.91 -21.20
N ASP A 147 -18.09 24.06 -20.57
CA ASP A 147 -17.20 25.14 -21.00
C ASP A 147 -16.36 25.60 -19.79
N ILE A 148 -15.23 24.90 -19.61
CA ILE A 148 -14.30 25.13 -18.50
C ILE A 148 -13.00 25.68 -19.10
N THR A 149 -12.72 26.97 -18.92
CA THR A 149 -11.46 27.59 -19.38
C THR A 149 -10.47 27.71 -18.25
N PHE A 150 -9.20 27.48 -18.57
CA PHE A 150 -8.09 27.52 -17.62
C PHE A 150 -6.86 28.17 -18.22
N TYR A 151 -5.98 28.66 -17.37
CA TYR A 151 -4.62 29.05 -17.71
C TYR A 151 -3.64 27.98 -17.22
N LEU A 152 -2.61 27.69 -18.02
CA LEU A 152 -1.48 26.83 -17.67
C LEU A 152 -0.20 27.43 -18.27
N SER A 153 0.82 27.70 -17.45
CA SER A 153 2.06 28.36 -17.89
C SER A 153 1.86 29.66 -18.71
N GLY A 154 0.73 30.35 -18.50
CA GLY A 154 0.33 31.56 -19.26
C GLY A 154 -0.52 31.29 -20.52
N ILE A 155 -0.54 30.06 -21.03
CA ILE A 155 -1.37 29.64 -22.17
C ILE A 155 -2.82 29.45 -21.69
N LYS A 156 -3.80 29.85 -22.52
CA LYS A 156 -5.24 29.69 -22.24
C LYS A 156 -5.78 28.42 -22.90
N GLY A 157 -6.11 27.42 -22.10
CA GLY A 157 -6.78 26.19 -22.52
C GLY A 157 -8.26 26.16 -22.15
N GLY A 158 -8.98 25.18 -22.70
CA GLY A 158 -10.34 24.86 -22.30
C GLY A 158 -10.64 23.36 -22.38
N ILE A 159 -11.54 22.89 -21.52
CA ILE A 159 -12.08 21.53 -21.49
C ILE A 159 -13.51 21.56 -22.05
N ARG A 160 -13.83 20.65 -22.98
CA ARG A 160 -15.16 20.50 -23.59
C ARG A 160 -15.62 19.04 -23.64
N ASP A 161 -16.94 18.86 -23.77
CA ASP A 161 -17.60 17.54 -23.86
C ASP A 161 -17.10 16.56 -22.77
N PHE A 162 -17.04 17.02 -21.52
CA PHE A 162 -16.62 16.18 -20.40
C PHE A 162 -17.63 15.04 -20.18
N GLN A 163 -17.14 13.81 -20.30
CA GLN A 163 -17.89 12.58 -20.07
C GLN A 163 -17.39 11.90 -18.80
N LEU A 164 -18.31 11.38 -18.00
CA LEU A 164 -18.02 10.57 -16.83
C LEU A 164 -19.02 9.41 -16.75
N HIS A 165 -18.52 8.19 -16.60
CA HIS A 165 -19.32 6.98 -16.48
C HIS A 165 -18.77 6.09 -15.36
N GLY A 166 -19.65 5.60 -14.47
CA GLY A 166 -19.28 4.60 -13.47
C GLY A 166 -20.31 4.38 -12.37
N MET A 167 -20.21 3.22 -11.72
CA MET A 167 -21.06 2.82 -10.60
C MET A 167 -20.71 3.61 -9.33
N LEU A 168 -21.67 4.41 -8.86
CA LEU A 168 -21.60 5.22 -7.64
C LEU A 168 -22.41 4.57 -6.53
N ARG A 169 -21.74 4.05 -5.51
CA ARG A 169 -22.35 3.53 -4.28
C ARG A 169 -22.67 4.65 -3.32
N VAL A 170 -23.88 4.59 -2.76
CA VAL A 170 -24.41 5.44 -1.70
C VAL A 170 -24.77 4.53 -0.52
N VAL A 171 -24.08 4.71 0.61
CA VAL A 171 -24.39 4.01 1.87
C VAL A 171 -25.04 4.99 2.82
N MET A 172 -26.31 4.77 3.16
CA MET A 172 -27.07 5.51 4.16
C MET A 172 -26.83 4.88 5.53
N LYS A 173 -26.05 5.53 6.42
CA LYS A 173 -25.79 5.02 7.78
C LYS A 173 -25.31 6.06 8.80
N PRO A 174 -25.47 5.79 10.11
CA PRO A 174 -26.35 4.77 10.69
C PRO A 174 -27.83 5.12 10.43
N LEU A 175 -28.72 4.15 10.58
CA LEU A 175 -30.15 4.42 10.65
C LEU A 175 -30.51 4.91 12.06
N ILE A 176 -31.39 5.91 12.13
CA ILE A 176 -31.75 6.59 13.38
C ILE A 176 -33.27 6.64 13.55
N THR A 177 -33.74 6.70 14.79
CA THR A 177 -35.18 6.73 15.13
C THR A 177 -35.79 8.13 15.07
N SER A 178 -34.95 9.17 14.95
CA SER A 178 -35.30 10.56 14.73
C SER A 178 -35.33 10.90 13.23
N VAL A 179 -36.15 11.87 12.80
CA VAL A 179 -36.13 12.38 11.43
C VAL A 179 -34.79 13.08 11.17
N PRO A 180 -34.05 12.82 10.07
CA PRO A 180 -34.49 12.24 8.79
C PRO A 180 -34.32 10.72 8.62
N LEU A 181 -34.30 9.95 9.70
CA LEU A 181 -34.16 8.48 9.76
C LEU A 181 -32.80 7.93 9.29
N VAL A 182 -31.98 8.76 8.66
CA VAL A 182 -30.61 8.47 8.23
C VAL A 182 -29.64 9.48 8.85
N GLY A 183 -28.63 9.00 9.57
CA GLY A 183 -27.61 9.82 10.21
C GLY A 183 -26.67 10.53 9.23
N GLY A 184 -26.31 9.84 8.16
CA GLY A 184 -25.44 10.35 7.11
C GLY A 184 -25.41 9.47 5.86
N LEU A 185 -24.75 9.98 4.83
CA LEU A 185 -24.48 9.30 3.57
C LEU A 185 -22.96 9.13 3.41
N GLN A 186 -22.53 8.02 2.84
CA GLN A 186 -21.19 7.83 2.29
C GLN A 186 -21.32 7.59 0.79
N VAL A 187 -20.78 8.50 -0.03
CA VAL A 187 -20.91 8.46 -1.49
C VAL A 187 -19.54 8.20 -2.14
N PHE A 188 -19.42 7.17 -2.96
CA PHE A 188 -18.15 6.78 -3.60
C PHE A 188 -18.36 5.96 -4.87
N PHE A 189 -17.44 6.05 -5.83
CA PHE A 189 -17.38 5.13 -6.95
C PHE A 189 -16.73 3.81 -6.52
N LEU A 190 -17.29 2.71 -7.01
CA LEU A 190 -16.80 1.35 -6.71
C LEU A 190 -15.42 1.08 -7.35
N ASN A 191 -15.27 1.56 -8.58
CA ASN A 191 -14.06 1.49 -9.39
C ASN A 191 -13.72 2.89 -9.91
N ASN A 192 -12.54 3.09 -10.49
CA ASN A 192 -12.20 4.36 -11.13
C ASN A 192 -13.21 4.65 -12.26
N PRO A 193 -13.96 5.76 -12.23
CA PRO A 193 -14.90 6.08 -13.30
C PRO A 193 -14.13 6.40 -14.60
N ASP A 194 -14.72 6.03 -15.74
CA ASP A 194 -14.21 6.40 -17.05
C ASP A 194 -14.43 7.91 -17.27
N ILE A 195 -13.40 8.62 -17.73
CA ILE A 195 -13.38 10.09 -17.86
C ILE A 195 -12.74 10.50 -19.19
N ASP A 196 -13.58 10.83 -20.18
CA ASP A 196 -13.16 11.44 -21.44
C ASP A 196 -13.49 12.94 -21.49
N PHE A 197 -12.70 13.70 -22.25
CA PHE A 197 -12.93 15.13 -22.52
C PHE A 197 -11.98 15.62 -23.63
N ASP A 198 -12.42 16.64 -24.37
CA ASP A 198 -11.58 17.38 -25.33
C ASP A 198 -10.77 18.48 -24.63
N LEU A 199 -9.59 18.79 -25.19
CA LEU A 199 -8.85 20.01 -24.90
C LEU A 199 -8.85 20.94 -26.13
N VAL A 200 -9.09 22.23 -25.88
CA VAL A 200 -9.22 23.29 -26.90
C VAL A 200 -8.32 24.48 -26.54
N GLY A 201 -7.83 25.22 -27.53
CA GLY A 201 -7.03 26.45 -27.35
C GLY A 201 -5.55 26.23 -27.01
N ILE A 202 -5.12 24.99 -26.76
CA ILE A 202 -3.71 24.65 -26.50
C ILE A 202 -2.99 24.23 -27.79
N ALA A 203 -3.72 23.87 -28.85
CA ALA A 203 -3.15 23.37 -30.11
C ALA A 203 -2.35 24.42 -30.90
N ASP A 204 -2.58 25.71 -30.66
CA ASP A 204 -1.93 26.80 -31.40
C ASP A 204 -0.55 27.19 -30.83
N VAL A 205 -0.12 26.59 -29.71
CA VAL A 205 1.15 26.94 -29.03
C VAL A 205 1.95 25.68 -28.68
N LEU A 206 2.74 25.24 -29.67
CA LEU A 206 3.79 24.20 -29.60
C LEU A 206 3.29 22.77 -29.31
N ASP A 207 3.82 21.82 -30.09
CA ASP A 207 3.60 20.38 -29.89
C ASP A 207 4.14 19.91 -28.52
N MET A 208 3.26 19.86 -27.51
CA MET A 208 3.45 19.10 -26.28
C MET A 208 2.70 17.76 -26.37
N PRO A 209 3.27 16.73 -27.02
CA PRO A 209 2.66 15.40 -27.07
C PRO A 209 2.43 14.85 -25.65
N GLY A 210 1.25 14.28 -25.42
CA GLY A 210 0.86 13.72 -24.13
C GLY A 210 0.32 14.72 -23.09
N LEU A 211 0.18 16.03 -23.39
CA LEU A 211 -0.43 16.97 -22.42
C LEU A 211 -1.90 16.62 -22.10
N SER A 212 -2.66 16.13 -23.09
CA SER A 212 -4.01 15.57 -22.91
C SER A 212 -4.02 14.43 -21.91
N ASP A 213 -3.02 13.56 -21.99
CA ASP A 213 -2.96 12.30 -21.29
C ASP A 213 -2.41 12.50 -19.87
N ILE A 214 -1.51 13.46 -19.69
CA ILE A 214 -1.10 14.00 -18.38
C ILE A 214 -2.29 14.65 -17.67
N LEU A 215 -3.05 15.53 -18.34
CA LEU A 215 -4.23 16.16 -17.72
C LEU A 215 -5.33 15.14 -17.41
N ARG A 216 -5.62 14.21 -18.32
CA ARG A 216 -6.58 13.11 -18.09
C ARG A 216 -6.14 12.24 -16.91
N ARG A 217 -4.87 11.81 -16.89
CA ARG A 217 -4.32 11.01 -15.78
C ARG A 217 -4.44 11.74 -14.45
N ILE A 218 -4.02 13.02 -14.37
CA ILE A 218 -4.10 13.78 -13.10
C ILE A 218 -5.56 13.99 -12.66
N VAL A 219 -6.51 14.18 -13.59
CA VAL A 219 -7.95 14.25 -13.26
C VAL A 219 -8.46 12.90 -12.71
N VAL A 220 -8.15 11.79 -13.39
CA VAL A 220 -8.53 10.43 -12.92
C VAL A 220 -7.88 10.11 -11.58
N GLU A 221 -6.58 10.38 -11.40
CA GLU A 221 -5.86 10.27 -10.12
C GLU A 221 -6.52 11.14 -9.04
N THR A 222 -6.95 12.36 -9.34
CA THR A 222 -7.60 13.26 -8.37
C THR A 222 -8.98 12.76 -7.96
N VAL A 223 -9.77 12.22 -8.90
CA VAL A 223 -11.07 11.60 -8.59
C VAL A 223 -10.87 10.31 -7.79
N ALA A 224 -9.92 9.45 -8.16
CA ALA A 224 -9.60 8.24 -7.43
C ALA A 224 -9.18 8.51 -5.97
N ASN A 225 -8.27 9.48 -5.76
CA ASN A 225 -7.79 9.90 -4.43
C ASN A 225 -8.83 10.64 -3.57
N LYS A 226 -10.06 10.87 -4.06
CA LYS A 226 -11.12 11.57 -3.30
C LYS A 226 -12.48 10.88 -3.28
N MET A 227 -12.80 10.07 -4.28
CA MET A 227 -14.13 9.47 -4.45
C MET A 227 -14.10 7.97 -4.81
N VAL A 228 -12.94 7.31 -4.87
CA VAL A 228 -12.84 5.85 -5.06
C VAL A 228 -12.28 5.20 -3.80
N LEU A 229 -12.78 4.01 -3.47
CA LEU A 229 -12.42 3.24 -2.28
C LEU A 229 -10.89 3.12 -2.07
N PRO A 230 -10.39 3.30 -0.84
CA PRO A 230 -11.14 3.46 0.42
C PRO A 230 -11.70 4.88 0.66
N ASN A 231 -11.43 5.85 -0.22
CA ASN A 231 -11.93 7.22 -0.04
C ASN A 231 -13.44 7.28 -0.31
N LYS A 232 -14.19 7.84 0.64
CA LYS A 232 -15.62 8.09 0.53
C LYS A 232 -15.91 9.58 0.73
N PHE A 233 -17.01 10.07 0.16
CA PHE A 233 -17.51 11.43 0.39
C PHE A 233 -18.63 11.41 1.44
N PRO A 234 -18.33 11.76 2.71
CA PRO A 234 -19.30 11.70 3.80
C PRO A 234 -20.17 12.96 3.88
N ILE A 235 -21.48 12.77 3.98
CA ILE A 235 -22.48 13.83 4.17
C ILE A 235 -23.20 13.56 5.50
N LYS A 236 -23.05 14.42 6.50
CA LYS A 236 -23.79 14.33 7.76
C LYS A 236 -25.20 14.91 7.56
N LEU A 237 -26.24 14.17 7.97
CA LEU A 237 -27.66 14.52 7.78
C LEU A 237 -28.39 14.85 9.09
N SER A 238 -28.04 14.18 10.20
CA SER A 238 -28.56 14.48 11.54
C SER A 238 -27.43 14.91 12.47
N GLU A 239 -27.65 15.90 13.34
CA GLU A 239 -26.66 16.33 14.32
C GLU A 239 -26.36 15.26 15.38
N GLU A 240 -27.35 14.40 15.69
CA GLU A 240 -27.29 13.34 16.70
C GLU A 240 -26.23 12.26 16.43
N VAL A 241 -25.83 12.10 15.16
CA VAL A 241 -24.87 11.05 14.76
C VAL A 241 -23.46 11.60 14.73
N GLU A 242 -22.52 10.82 15.24
CA GLU A 242 -21.15 11.29 15.38
C GLU A 242 -20.38 11.30 14.06
N ALA A 243 -19.53 12.32 13.90
CA ALA A 243 -18.80 12.54 12.65
C ALA A 243 -17.88 11.37 12.29
N ILE A 244 -17.41 10.60 13.29
CA ILE A 244 -16.55 9.43 13.10
C ILE A 244 -17.23 8.32 12.30
N ASP A 245 -18.47 7.96 12.65
CA ASP A 245 -19.19 6.81 12.08
C ASP A 245 -19.47 7.01 10.58
N ILE A 246 -19.72 8.27 10.19
CA ILE A 246 -19.99 8.67 8.81
C ILE A 246 -18.67 8.88 8.05
N LYS A 247 -17.65 9.53 8.65
CA LYS A 247 -16.44 9.99 7.93
C LYS A 247 -15.28 8.99 7.91
N ASN A 248 -15.30 7.94 8.74
CA ASN A 248 -14.19 6.99 8.84
C ASN A 248 -14.68 5.55 9.12
N PRO A 249 -15.44 4.93 8.19
CA PRO A 249 -15.93 3.57 8.37
C PRO A 249 -14.79 2.56 8.47
N GLU A 250 -14.97 1.55 9.31
CA GLU A 250 -14.12 0.37 9.40
C GLU A 250 -14.11 -0.35 8.02
N PRO A 251 -12.92 -0.71 7.46
CA PRO A 251 -12.84 -1.56 6.28
C PRO A 251 -13.43 -2.95 6.56
N GLU A 252 -13.88 -3.65 5.52
CA GLU A 252 -14.41 -5.02 5.65
C GLU A 252 -13.29 -6.05 5.90
N GLY A 253 -12.06 -5.73 5.51
CA GLY A 253 -10.87 -6.52 5.81
C GLY A 253 -9.61 -6.00 5.13
N VAL A 254 -8.56 -6.82 5.19
CA VAL A 254 -7.29 -6.60 4.49
C VAL A 254 -7.01 -7.79 3.59
N LEU A 255 -6.74 -7.50 2.32
CA LEU A 255 -6.25 -8.48 1.36
C LEU A 255 -4.72 -8.44 1.35
N ARG A 256 -4.08 -9.55 1.70
CA ARG A 256 -2.63 -9.76 1.54
C ARG A 256 -2.36 -10.40 0.18
N VAL A 257 -1.48 -9.79 -0.61
CA VAL A 257 -1.15 -10.20 -1.98
C VAL A 257 0.35 -10.53 -2.06
N HIS A 258 0.67 -11.70 -2.57
CA HIS A 258 2.02 -12.11 -2.96
C HIS A 258 2.06 -12.32 -4.48
N VAL A 259 2.77 -11.44 -5.18
CA VAL A 259 3.09 -11.60 -6.61
C VAL A 259 4.40 -12.37 -6.69
N VAL A 260 4.30 -13.68 -6.93
CA VAL A 260 5.44 -14.59 -6.86
C VAL A 260 6.32 -14.43 -8.09
N GLU A 261 5.73 -14.70 -9.26
CA GLU A 261 6.38 -14.77 -10.56
C GLU A 261 5.36 -14.60 -11.69
N ALA A 262 5.82 -14.29 -12.89
CA ALA A 262 5.05 -14.47 -14.12
C ALA A 262 5.81 -15.41 -15.07
N LYS A 263 5.11 -15.96 -16.06
CA LYS A 263 5.67 -16.83 -17.10
C LYS A 263 5.14 -16.48 -18.47
N HIS A 264 5.97 -16.74 -19.48
CA HIS A 264 5.66 -16.58 -20.89
C HIS A 264 5.10 -15.20 -21.25
N LEU A 265 5.62 -14.13 -20.66
CA LEU A 265 5.25 -12.76 -21.03
C LEU A 265 5.55 -12.48 -22.52
N MET A 266 4.85 -11.51 -23.09
CA MET A 266 5.19 -10.99 -24.43
C MET A 266 6.58 -10.35 -24.41
N LYS A 267 7.26 -10.36 -25.57
CA LYS A 267 8.52 -9.62 -25.78
C LYS A 267 8.22 -8.38 -26.60
N LYS A 268 8.64 -7.20 -26.14
CA LYS A 268 8.50 -5.96 -26.90
C LYS A 268 9.84 -5.32 -27.32
N ASP A 269 10.94 -5.64 -26.65
CA ASP A 269 12.29 -5.25 -27.09
C ASP A 269 12.68 -5.75 -28.49
N ILE A 270 12.75 -4.81 -29.44
CA ILE A 270 13.29 -5.01 -30.78
C ILE A 270 14.56 -4.18 -30.96
N GLY A 271 15.64 -4.63 -30.30
CA GLY A 271 16.98 -4.09 -30.53
C GLY A 271 17.47 -4.35 -31.97
N MET A 272 18.27 -3.44 -32.53
CA MET A 272 18.69 -3.44 -33.94
C MET A 272 19.47 -4.67 -34.43
N LEU A 273 19.91 -5.57 -33.54
CA LEU A 273 20.56 -6.84 -33.89
C LEU A 273 19.70 -8.09 -33.59
N GLY A 274 18.47 -7.91 -33.12
CA GLY A 274 17.45 -8.96 -32.99
C GLY A 274 17.09 -9.40 -31.57
N LYS A 275 15.78 -9.50 -31.31
CA LYS A 275 15.13 -10.17 -30.17
C LYS A 275 15.78 -9.95 -28.80
N GLY A 276 15.52 -8.78 -28.20
CA GLY A 276 15.62 -8.67 -26.74
C GLY A 276 14.56 -9.54 -26.06
N LYS A 277 14.63 -9.59 -24.73
CA LYS A 277 13.47 -9.88 -23.89
C LYS A 277 13.23 -8.62 -23.07
N SER A 278 11.96 -8.40 -22.76
CA SER A 278 11.44 -7.36 -21.88
C SER A 278 12.18 -7.23 -20.54
N ASP A 279 12.03 -6.07 -19.93
CA ASP A 279 12.39 -5.72 -18.55
C ASP A 279 11.12 -5.62 -17.67
N PRO A 280 10.40 -6.73 -17.40
CA PRO A 280 9.05 -6.69 -16.85
C PRO A 280 8.96 -6.26 -15.37
N TYR A 281 7.92 -5.47 -15.09
CA TYR A 281 7.39 -5.23 -13.75
C TYR A 281 5.86 -5.39 -13.73
N ALA A 282 5.30 -5.51 -12.53
CA ALA A 282 3.85 -5.55 -12.31
C ALA A 282 3.39 -4.34 -11.47
N VAL A 283 2.19 -3.86 -11.75
CA VAL A 283 1.45 -2.88 -10.96
C VAL A 283 0.18 -3.56 -10.45
N ILE A 284 0.03 -3.60 -9.13
CA ILE A 284 -1.11 -4.18 -8.44
C ILE A 284 -1.98 -3.02 -7.97
N THR A 285 -3.23 -2.95 -8.42
CA THR A 285 -4.18 -1.87 -8.09
C THR A 285 -5.45 -2.45 -7.49
N VAL A 286 -5.94 -1.84 -6.40
CA VAL A 286 -7.14 -2.25 -5.65
C VAL A 286 -7.90 -0.99 -5.20
N GLY A 287 -8.89 -0.59 -5.98
CA GLY A 287 -9.50 0.75 -5.87
C GLY A 287 -8.46 1.85 -6.12
N ALA A 288 -8.33 2.80 -5.20
CA ALA A 288 -7.33 3.87 -5.25
C ALA A 288 -5.94 3.46 -4.72
N GLN A 289 -5.77 2.23 -4.21
CA GLN A 289 -4.46 1.74 -3.73
C GLN A 289 -3.68 1.13 -4.88
N SER A 290 -2.39 1.48 -5.03
CA SER A 290 -1.54 0.94 -6.10
C SER A 290 -0.13 0.63 -5.59
N PHE A 291 0.41 -0.51 -6.00
CA PHE A 291 1.71 -1.05 -5.60
C PHE A 291 2.50 -1.45 -6.86
N LYS A 292 3.82 -1.22 -6.91
CA LYS A 292 4.67 -1.57 -8.05
C LYS A 292 5.81 -2.51 -7.61
N THR A 293 6.01 -3.60 -8.34
CA THR A 293 7.14 -4.51 -8.12
C THR A 293 8.47 -3.88 -8.60
N LYS A 294 9.59 -4.53 -8.28
CA LYS A 294 10.87 -4.22 -8.92
C LYS A 294 10.81 -4.58 -10.42
N VAL A 295 11.50 -3.80 -11.25
CA VAL A 295 11.86 -4.21 -12.61
C VAL A 295 12.82 -5.40 -12.52
N ILE A 296 12.72 -6.36 -13.45
CA ILE A 296 13.65 -7.48 -13.59
C ILE A 296 14.09 -7.57 -15.04
N ASP A 297 15.36 -7.29 -15.29
CA ASP A 297 15.90 -7.06 -16.63
C ASP A 297 15.95 -8.35 -17.48
N ASN A 298 15.68 -8.24 -18.78
CA ASN A 298 15.86 -9.25 -19.82
C ASN A 298 15.24 -10.62 -19.51
N THR A 299 13.95 -10.64 -19.14
CA THR A 299 13.19 -11.87 -18.89
C THR A 299 11.75 -11.82 -19.41
N VAL A 300 11.19 -12.99 -19.74
CA VAL A 300 9.74 -13.18 -19.94
C VAL A 300 9.13 -14.06 -18.85
N ASP A 301 9.94 -14.49 -17.90
CA ASP A 301 9.59 -15.33 -16.76
C ASP A 301 10.15 -14.69 -15.46
N PRO A 302 9.69 -13.47 -15.08
CA PRO A 302 10.21 -12.75 -13.92
C PRO A 302 9.75 -13.38 -12.60
N LYS A 303 10.62 -13.38 -11.59
CA LYS A 303 10.30 -13.79 -10.22
C LYS A 303 10.52 -12.64 -9.26
N TRP A 304 9.44 -12.02 -8.81
CA TRP A 304 9.47 -10.80 -7.99
C TRP A 304 9.46 -11.07 -6.49
N ASP A 305 8.86 -12.19 -6.03
CA ASP A 305 8.62 -12.53 -4.62
C ASP A 305 8.07 -11.33 -3.80
N TYR A 306 7.17 -10.55 -4.40
CA TYR A 306 6.76 -9.24 -3.90
C TYR A 306 5.45 -9.31 -3.11
N TRP A 307 5.47 -8.75 -1.89
CA TRP A 307 4.29 -8.69 -1.02
C TRP A 307 3.74 -7.27 -0.90
N CYS A 308 2.41 -7.15 -0.99
CA CYS A 308 1.67 -5.93 -0.63
C CYS A 308 0.36 -6.27 0.10
N GLU A 309 -0.22 -5.27 0.76
CA GLU A 309 -1.42 -5.41 1.59
C GLU A 309 -2.39 -4.27 1.29
N ALA A 310 -3.61 -4.60 0.89
CA ALA A 310 -4.64 -3.64 0.48
C ALA A 310 -5.83 -3.67 1.45
N THR A 311 -6.27 -2.50 1.90
CA THR A 311 -7.50 -2.35 2.70
C THR A 311 -8.73 -2.45 1.80
N ILE A 312 -9.67 -3.32 2.13
CA ILE A 312 -10.88 -3.59 1.32
C ILE A 312 -12.09 -2.95 2.00
N SER A 313 -12.87 -2.21 1.23
CA SER A 313 -14.00 -1.39 1.70
C SER A 313 -15.34 -1.76 1.04
N SER A 314 -15.35 -2.81 0.19
CA SER A 314 -16.53 -3.46 -0.38
C SER A 314 -16.14 -4.77 -1.09
N ILE A 315 -16.32 -5.93 -0.43
CA ILE A 315 -15.97 -7.27 -0.93
C ILE A 315 -16.68 -7.58 -2.27
N GLU A 316 -17.97 -7.27 -2.38
CA GLU A 316 -18.80 -7.59 -3.55
C GLU A 316 -18.53 -6.70 -4.78
N ALA A 317 -17.70 -5.65 -4.65
CA ALA A 317 -17.57 -4.62 -5.67
C ALA A 317 -16.13 -4.31 -6.10
N GLN A 318 -15.14 -4.70 -5.30
CA GLN A 318 -13.73 -4.48 -5.59
C GLN A 318 -13.09 -5.74 -6.18
N TYR A 319 -12.21 -5.55 -7.15
CA TYR A 319 -11.33 -6.58 -7.71
C TYR A 319 -9.86 -6.16 -7.57
N ILE A 320 -8.96 -7.12 -7.74
CA ILE A 320 -7.52 -6.90 -7.94
C ILE A 320 -7.28 -6.72 -9.43
N ASP A 321 -6.52 -5.68 -9.79
CA ASP A 321 -5.91 -5.48 -11.09
C ASP A 321 -4.41 -5.75 -10.96
N CYS A 322 -3.88 -6.77 -11.62
CA CYS A 322 -2.44 -7.00 -11.73
C CYS A 322 -2.01 -6.80 -13.19
N SER A 323 -1.56 -5.60 -13.52
CA SER A 323 -1.13 -5.20 -14.86
C SER A 323 0.39 -5.26 -15.00
N CYS A 324 0.89 -6.00 -15.99
CA CYS A 324 2.31 -6.12 -16.30
C CYS A 324 2.74 -5.13 -17.38
N PHE A 325 3.96 -4.62 -17.28
CA PHE A 325 4.55 -3.62 -18.17
C PHE A 325 6.03 -3.90 -18.42
N ASP A 326 6.49 -3.54 -19.61
CA ASP A 326 7.89 -3.53 -20.03
C ASP A 326 8.53 -2.20 -19.65
N TRP A 327 9.71 -2.20 -19.01
CA TRP A 327 10.35 -0.95 -18.60
C TRP A 327 11.28 -0.37 -19.67
N ASP A 328 10.81 0.64 -20.40
CA ASP A 328 11.64 1.36 -21.37
C ASP A 328 12.57 2.42 -20.72
N PRO A 329 13.87 2.48 -21.11
CA PRO A 329 14.72 3.61 -20.81
C PRO A 329 14.22 4.87 -21.56
N LYS A 330 13.88 5.93 -20.81
CA LYS A 330 13.10 7.08 -21.32
C LYS A 330 13.85 7.95 -22.33
N ILE A 331 13.69 7.61 -23.61
CA ILE A 331 14.08 8.43 -24.76
C ILE A 331 13.12 9.63 -24.87
N PRO A 332 13.61 10.87 -25.14
CA PRO A 332 12.75 12.03 -25.32
C PRO A 332 11.81 11.84 -26.53
N GLY A 333 10.51 11.70 -26.24
CA GLY A 333 9.45 11.44 -27.22
C GLY A 333 8.54 10.26 -26.85
N GLN A 334 9.02 9.33 -26.02
CA GLN A 334 8.29 8.15 -25.57
C GLN A 334 7.79 8.36 -24.13
N VAL A 335 6.50 8.13 -23.87
CA VAL A 335 5.79 8.66 -22.67
C VAL A 335 5.24 7.57 -21.74
N ALA A 336 5.09 6.32 -22.22
CA ALA A 336 4.57 5.20 -21.44
C ALA A 336 5.36 3.92 -21.68
N ASP A 337 5.71 3.25 -20.58
CA ASP A 337 6.22 1.89 -20.46
C ASP A 337 5.27 0.87 -21.13
N ASP A 338 5.79 -0.13 -21.86
CA ASP A 338 5.00 -0.86 -22.85
C ASP A 338 4.20 -2.07 -22.28
N PHE A 339 2.87 -2.04 -22.38
CA PHE A 339 1.98 -2.95 -21.63
C PHE A 339 2.06 -4.43 -22.05
N LEU A 340 2.23 -5.36 -21.10
CA LEU A 340 2.46 -6.79 -21.33
C LEU A 340 1.25 -7.69 -21.05
N GLY A 341 0.15 -7.16 -20.49
CA GLY A 341 -1.07 -7.89 -20.17
C GLY A 341 -1.57 -7.67 -18.74
N ARG A 342 -2.79 -8.12 -18.44
CA ARG A 342 -3.49 -7.83 -17.17
C ARG A 342 -4.19 -9.06 -16.61
N ALA A 343 -4.12 -9.26 -15.30
CA ALA A 343 -4.90 -10.28 -14.59
C ALA A 343 -5.90 -9.61 -13.65
N THR A 344 -7.20 -9.84 -13.85
CA THR A 344 -8.26 -9.41 -12.94
C THR A 344 -8.68 -10.55 -12.01
N VAL A 345 -8.87 -10.27 -10.71
CA VAL A 345 -9.37 -11.26 -9.73
C VAL A 345 -10.40 -10.62 -8.80
N GLU A 346 -11.62 -11.16 -8.74
CA GLU A 346 -12.67 -10.67 -7.84
C GLU A 346 -12.37 -10.98 -6.37
N ILE A 347 -12.64 -10.04 -5.46
CA ILE A 347 -12.35 -10.24 -4.03
C ILE A 347 -13.37 -11.18 -3.36
N SER A 348 -14.63 -11.17 -3.80
CA SER A 348 -15.68 -12.14 -3.46
C SER A 348 -15.18 -13.60 -3.49
N SER A 349 -14.53 -14.01 -4.59
CA SER A 349 -13.91 -15.33 -4.77
C SER A 349 -12.92 -15.65 -3.64
N ILE A 350 -12.01 -14.72 -3.35
CA ILE A 350 -10.94 -14.89 -2.36
C ILE A 350 -11.52 -15.00 -0.95
N VAL A 351 -12.53 -14.17 -0.63
CA VAL A 351 -13.23 -14.22 0.66
C VAL A 351 -13.92 -15.56 0.87
N SER A 352 -14.61 -16.09 -0.15
CA SER A 352 -15.30 -17.39 -0.06
C SER A 352 -14.34 -18.58 0.19
N LYS A 353 -13.07 -18.44 -0.22
CA LYS A 353 -12.02 -19.47 -0.08
C LYS A 353 -11.12 -19.24 1.14
N GLY A 354 -11.16 -18.06 1.75
CA GLY A 354 -10.20 -17.58 2.77
C GLY A 354 -8.78 -17.31 2.22
N SER A 355 -8.28 -18.16 1.34
CA SER A 355 -7.04 -17.93 0.57
C SER A 355 -7.06 -18.62 -0.79
N GLU A 356 -6.29 -18.09 -1.75
CA GLU A 356 -6.19 -18.60 -3.11
C GLU A 356 -4.72 -18.52 -3.59
N ASN A 357 -4.25 -19.55 -4.28
CA ASN A 357 -2.86 -19.71 -4.74
C ASN A 357 -2.89 -20.26 -6.17
N THR A 358 -2.88 -19.37 -7.17
CA THR A 358 -3.29 -19.72 -8.54
C THR A 358 -2.49 -18.97 -9.62
N TRP A 359 -2.51 -19.53 -10.83
CA TRP A 359 -1.97 -18.91 -12.03
C TRP A 359 -3.12 -18.25 -12.81
N VAL A 360 -3.06 -16.92 -12.96
CA VAL A 360 -4.03 -16.15 -13.73
C VAL A 360 -3.43 -15.85 -15.11
N THR A 361 -4.12 -16.25 -16.18
CA THR A 361 -3.72 -15.91 -17.56
C THR A 361 -3.93 -14.43 -17.81
N LEU A 362 -3.00 -13.78 -18.53
CA LEU A 362 -3.09 -12.36 -18.81
C LEU A 362 -4.10 -12.07 -19.93
N GLU A 363 -5.16 -11.34 -19.58
CA GLU A 363 -6.02 -10.62 -20.50
C GLU A 363 -5.22 -9.63 -21.36
N GLN A 364 -5.74 -9.32 -22.54
CA GLN A 364 -5.19 -8.31 -23.46
C GLN A 364 -3.76 -8.58 -23.95
N ALA A 365 -3.22 -9.77 -23.66
CA ALA A 365 -1.96 -10.31 -24.17
C ALA A 365 -2.22 -11.48 -25.15
N LYS A 366 -1.22 -11.81 -25.98
CA LYS A 366 -1.26 -13.03 -26.83
C LYS A 366 -0.97 -14.31 -26.05
N HIS A 367 -0.17 -14.18 -25.00
CA HIS A 367 0.24 -15.22 -24.06
C HIS A 367 0.86 -14.54 -22.84
N GLY A 368 0.83 -15.23 -21.70
CA GLY A 368 1.37 -14.75 -20.44
C GLY A 368 0.49 -15.18 -19.27
N MET A 369 1.10 -15.38 -18.11
CA MET A 369 0.39 -15.75 -16.88
C MET A 369 1.16 -15.24 -15.65
N VAL A 370 0.44 -14.88 -14.58
CA VAL A 370 1.01 -14.42 -13.31
C VAL A 370 0.60 -15.34 -12.17
N HIS A 371 1.54 -15.68 -11.29
CA HIS A 371 1.32 -16.48 -10.10
C HIS A 371 1.04 -15.57 -8.90
N LEU A 372 -0.20 -15.61 -8.43
CA LEU A 372 -0.66 -14.86 -7.28
C LEU A 372 -0.96 -15.79 -6.10
N ARG A 373 -0.56 -15.38 -4.90
CA ARG A 373 -1.11 -15.91 -3.64
C ARG A 373 -1.84 -14.79 -2.91
N LEU A 374 -3.06 -15.07 -2.49
CA LEU A 374 -4.04 -14.10 -2.05
C LEU A 374 -4.64 -14.61 -0.74
N THR A 375 -4.56 -13.83 0.33
CA THR A 375 -5.08 -14.22 1.65
C THR A 375 -6.02 -13.15 2.17
N TRP A 376 -7.23 -13.56 2.56
CA TRP A 376 -8.22 -12.70 3.17
C TRP A 376 -8.05 -12.64 4.69
N LEU A 377 -7.78 -11.44 5.21
CA LEU A 377 -7.58 -11.15 6.62
C LEU A 377 -8.78 -10.36 7.16
N THR A 378 -9.54 -10.98 8.05
CA THR A 378 -10.64 -10.36 8.79
C THR A 378 -10.13 -9.46 9.92
N LEU A 379 -10.98 -8.54 10.37
CA LEU A 379 -10.67 -7.57 11.43
C LEU A 379 -11.16 -8.05 12.80
N SER A 380 -10.32 -8.80 13.51
CA SER A 380 -10.66 -9.27 14.86
C SER A 380 -10.64 -8.15 15.90
N LYS A 381 -11.57 -8.23 16.86
CA LYS A 381 -11.67 -7.36 18.03
C LYS A 381 -11.06 -8.01 19.29
N ASP A 382 -10.56 -9.23 19.17
CA ASP A 382 -9.80 -9.90 20.23
C ASP A 382 -8.29 -9.65 20.03
N TYR A 383 -7.59 -9.31 21.11
CA TYR A 383 -6.13 -9.15 21.11
C TYR A 383 -5.39 -10.49 21.09
N ASN A 384 -6.01 -11.58 21.57
CA ASN A 384 -5.36 -12.89 21.65
C ASN A 384 -4.98 -13.47 20.28
N ASP A 385 -5.73 -13.12 19.23
CA ASP A 385 -5.43 -13.48 17.83
C ASP A 385 -4.04 -13.01 17.36
N LEU A 386 -3.47 -11.99 18.02
CA LEU A 386 -2.17 -11.40 17.66
C LEU A 386 -1.04 -12.43 17.71
N GLN A 387 -1.12 -13.38 18.65
CA GLN A 387 -0.14 -14.46 18.81
C GLN A 387 -0.16 -15.45 17.62
N SER A 388 -1.27 -15.57 16.90
CA SER A 388 -1.40 -16.45 15.74
C SER A 388 -0.80 -15.80 14.49
N ILE A 389 -1.20 -14.57 14.18
CA ILE A 389 -0.70 -13.82 13.01
C ILE A 389 0.79 -13.46 13.12
N LEU A 390 1.31 -13.21 14.33
CA LEU A 390 2.77 -13.03 14.54
C LEU A 390 3.58 -14.29 14.22
N LYS A 391 3.03 -15.49 14.48
CA LYS A 391 3.70 -16.75 14.13
C LYS A 391 3.66 -16.99 12.62
N GLU A 392 2.54 -16.68 11.96
CA GLU A 392 2.44 -16.75 10.50
C GLU A 392 3.46 -15.84 9.80
N THR A 393 3.53 -14.56 10.16
CA THR A 393 4.48 -13.62 9.53
C THR A 393 5.95 -13.99 9.83
N GLN A 394 6.23 -14.58 11.00
CA GLN A 394 7.54 -15.14 11.31
C GLN A 394 7.88 -16.38 10.46
N ILE A 395 6.92 -17.29 10.22
CA ILE A 395 7.09 -18.47 9.35
C ILE A 395 7.31 -18.05 7.89
N LEU A 396 6.60 -17.03 7.42
CA LEU A 396 6.78 -16.45 6.07
C LEU A 396 8.14 -15.74 5.90
N GLN A 397 8.86 -15.45 7.00
CA GLN A 397 10.13 -14.70 7.06
C GLN A 397 10.05 -13.24 6.55
N VAL A 398 8.86 -12.74 6.21
CA VAL A 398 8.65 -11.36 5.71
C VAL A 398 8.33 -10.43 6.89
N SER A 399 9.36 -9.78 7.42
CA SER A 399 9.29 -8.87 8.57
C SER A 399 8.53 -7.56 8.31
N SER A 400 8.04 -7.33 7.09
CA SER A 400 7.27 -6.14 6.69
C SER A 400 5.75 -6.38 6.58
N LEU A 401 5.27 -7.60 6.84
CA LEU A 401 3.83 -7.89 6.83
C LEU A 401 3.14 -7.39 8.10
N SER A 402 1.88 -6.96 7.96
CA SER A 402 1.12 -6.40 9.07
C SER A 402 0.48 -7.47 9.94
N THR A 403 0.31 -7.16 11.22
CA THR A 403 -0.41 -8.00 12.19
C THR A 403 -1.66 -7.32 12.75
N ALA A 404 -1.78 -6.00 12.59
CA ALA A 404 -2.95 -5.24 12.99
C ALA A 404 -3.24 -4.07 12.05
N LEU A 405 -4.47 -3.56 12.14
CA LEU A 405 -4.96 -2.35 11.50
C LEU A 405 -5.31 -1.32 12.58
N LEU A 406 -4.66 -0.16 12.55
CA LEU A 406 -4.97 0.97 13.44
C LEU A 406 -5.77 2.03 12.67
N THR A 407 -7.00 2.25 13.09
CA THR A 407 -7.90 3.27 12.56
C THR A 407 -7.91 4.47 13.51
N VAL A 408 -7.46 5.64 13.04
CA VAL A 408 -7.36 6.90 13.80
C VAL A 408 -8.33 7.92 13.21
N PHE A 409 -9.13 8.55 14.06
CA PHE A 409 -9.96 9.71 13.70
C PHE A 409 -9.45 10.94 14.44
N VAL A 410 -9.05 11.97 13.68
CA VAL A 410 -8.61 13.27 14.20
C VAL A 410 -9.81 14.20 14.18
N ASP A 411 -10.40 14.41 15.36
CA ASP A 411 -11.59 15.25 15.54
C ASP A 411 -11.20 16.75 15.52
N SER A 412 -10.60 17.24 16.60
CA SER A 412 -10.28 18.65 16.79
C SER A 412 -9.09 18.86 17.74
N ALA A 413 -8.41 20.00 17.62
CA ALA A 413 -7.54 20.50 18.68
C ALA A 413 -8.14 21.75 19.32
N LYS A 414 -7.70 22.09 20.53
CA LYS A 414 -8.14 23.25 21.30
C LYS A 414 -6.95 23.94 21.95
N ASN A 415 -7.01 25.27 22.06
CA ASN A 415 -6.02 26.12 22.73
C ASN A 415 -4.59 26.07 22.15
N LEU A 416 -4.43 25.81 20.84
CA LEU A 416 -3.10 25.77 20.22
C LEU A 416 -2.34 27.10 20.38
N PRO A 417 -1.01 27.07 20.57
CA PRO A 417 -0.20 28.27 20.77
C PRO A 417 -0.13 29.14 19.49
N GLN A 418 0.06 30.44 19.68
CA GLN A 418 0.20 31.42 18.60
C GLN A 418 1.58 32.08 18.68
N ALA A 419 2.23 32.29 17.53
CA ALA A 419 3.53 32.97 17.48
C ALA A 419 3.46 34.45 17.91
N ARG A 420 2.30 35.09 17.76
CA ARG A 420 1.97 36.45 18.26
C ARG A 420 0.48 36.52 18.58
N MET A 421 0.08 37.33 19.56
CA MET A 421 -1.34 37.46 19.98
C MET A 421 -2.29 37.92 18.85
N SER A 422 -1.77 38.60 17.83
CA SER A 422 -2.51 39.04 16.64
C SER A 422 -2.49 38.04 15.47
N THR A 423 -1.73 36.94 15.56
CA THR A 423 -1.46 36.04 14.44
C THR A 423 -1.80 34.59 14.78
N LYS A 424 -3.05 34.20 14.50
CA LYS A 424 -3.50 32.80 14.60
C LYS A 424 -2.75 31.92 13.59
N PRO A 425 -2.32 30.69 13.94
CA PRO A 425 -1.65 29.76 13.04
C PRO A 425 -2.59 29.22 11.94
N ASP A 426 -2.02 28.59 10.91
CA ASP A 426 -2.74 27.73 9.95
C ASP A 426 -2.41 26.25 10.24
N PRO A 427 -3.00 25.64 11.30
CA PRO A 427 -2.63 24.31 11.76
C PRO A 427 -2.98 23.16 10.79
N TYR A 428 -2.10 22.18 10.77
CA TYR A 428 -2.31 20.83 10.23
C TYR A 428 -1.56 19.82 11.10
N ALA A 429 -2.01 18.57 11.13
CA ALA A 429 -1.35 17.49 11.84
C ALA A 429 -0.74 16.48 10.87
N THR A 430 0.47 16.04 11.18
CA THR A 430 1.17 14.92 10.56
C THR A 430 1.02 13.71 11.48
N LEU A 431 0.65 12.56 10.92
CA LEU A 431 0.37 11.30 11.62
C LEU A 431 1.32 10.23 11.12
N ARG A 432 2.00 9.48 12.00
CA ARG A 432 2.97 8.45 11.61
C ARG A 432 2.86 7.18 12.44
N VAL A 433 2.91 6.04 11.75
CA VAL A 433 3.14 4.69 12.33
C VAL A 433 4.23 4.02 11.51
N GLY A 434 5.27 3.50 12.17
CA GLY A 434 6.44 2.94 11.48
C GLY A 434 7.07 3.96 10.51
N SER A 435 7.19 3.57 9.24
CA SER A 435 7.63 4.43 8.13
C SER A 435 6.51 5.24 7.48
N VAL A 436 5.25 4.85 7.66
CA VAL A 436 4.09 5.45 6.97
C VAL A 436 3.70 6.76 7.66
N THR A 437 3.71 7.87 6.90
CA THR A 437 3.26 9.19 7.34
C THR A 437 2.08 9.67 6.49
N LYS A 438 1.07 10.28 7.11
CA LYS A 438 -0.11 10.89 6.49
C LYS A 438 -0.35 12.28 7.08
N GLU A 439 -1.08 13.16 6.40
CA GLU A 439 -1.33 14.55 6.85
C GLU A 439 -2.82 14.90 6.84
N THR A 440 -3.26 15.75 7.77
CA THR A 440 -4.60 16.34 7.75
C THR A 440 -4.70 17.48 6.75
N GLU A 441 -5.93 17.86 6.41
CA GLU A 441 -6.19 19.16 5.79
C GLU A 441 -5.64 20.32 6.64
N HIS A 442 -5.19 21.39 5.96
CA HIS A 442 -4.81 22.64 6.60
C HIS A 442 -6.05 23.45 6.98
N LYS A 443 -6.17 23.86 8.26
CA LYS A 443 -7.25 24.75 8.71
C LYS A 443 -6.68 26.17 8.89
N MET A 444 -7.32 27.16 8.29
CA MET A 444 -6.76 28.52 8.24
C MET A 444 -7.15 29.33 9.48
N ARG A 445 -6.16 30.03 10.07
CA ARG A 445 -6.29 31.07 11.11
C ARG A 445 -7.08 30.60 12.34
N SER A 446 -6.80 29.40 12.85
CA SER A 446 -7.50 28.82 14.01
C SER A 446 -6.54 28.29 15.08
N ILE A 447 -6.91 28.49 16.35
CA ILE A 447 -6.34 27.81 17.52
C ILE A 447 -7.25 26.70 18.09
N HIS A 448 -8.44 26.55 17.50
CA HIS A 448 -9.34 25.43 17.72
C HIS A 448 -9.68 24.79 16.36
N PRO A 449 -8.71 24.17 15.66
CA PRO A 449 -8.99 23.54 14.38
C PRO A 449 -9.86 22.30 14.56
N VAL A 450 -10.85 22.17 13.68
CA VAL A 450 -11.70 20.98 13.55
C VAL A 450 -11.35 20.34 12.21
N TRP A 451 -10.91 19.09 12.25
CA TRP A 451 -10.52 18.31 11.07
C TRP A 451 -11.57 17.27 10.73
N GLU A 452 -12.05 16.53 11.72
CA GLU A 452 -12.99 15.41 11.56
C GLU A 452 -12.56 14.44 10.45
N GLN A 453 -11.28 14.03 10.47
CA GLN A 453 -10.64 13.30 9.37
C GLN A 453 -10.16 11.91 9.82
N GLY A 454 -10.53 10.90 9.04
CA GLY A 454 -10.15 9.50 9.22
C GLY A 454 -8.82 9.11 8.57
N PHE A 455 -8.08 8.21 9.23
CA PHE A 455 -6.83 7.64 8.73
C PHE A 455 -6.66 6.18 9.17
N THR A 456 -6.46 5.28 8.22
CA THR A 456 -6.13 3.88 8.48
C THR A 456 -4.63 3.64 8.32
N PHE A 457 -4.00 2.94 9.26
CA PHE A 457 -2.61 2.51 9.22
C PHE A 457 -2.52 1.00 9.36
N LEU A 458 -1.77 0.37 8.47
CA LEU A 458 -1.30 -1.00 8.63
C LEU A 458 -0.14 -1.01 9.64
N VAL A 459 -0.15 -1.96 10.59
CA VAL A 459 0.76 -2.01 11.74
C VAL A 459 1.52 -3.33 11.72
N ALA A 460 2.85 -3.27 11.71
CA ALA A 460 3.72 -4.44 11.67
C ALA A 460 3.68 -5.21 13.00
N ASN A 461 3.81 -4.52 14.13
CA ASN A 461 3.70 -5.14 15.45
C ASN A 461 3.14 -4.15 16.50
N PRO A 462 1.86 -4.25 16.91
CA PRO A 462 1.24 -3.33 17.86
C PRO A 462 1.82 -3.41 19.29
N GLU A 463 2.62 -4.42 19.64
CA GLU A 463 3.34 -4.45 20.92
C GLU A 463 4.48 -3.44 20.99
N ASN A 464 5.14 -3.20 19.85
CA ASN A 464 6.33 -2.37 19.73
C ASN A 464 6.03 -1.00 19.08
N ASP A 465 5.09 -0.97 18.13
CA ASP A 465 4.80 0.22 17.35
C ASP A 465 4.11 1.32 18.17
N THR A 466 4.45 2.56 17.83
CA THR A 466 3.96 3.78 18.47
C THR A 466 3.37 4.70 17.40
N PHE A 467 2.16 5.18 17.66
CA PHE A 467 1.53 6.24 16.89
C PHE A 467 2.11 7.60 17.32
N TYR A 468 2.52 8.39 16.33
CA TYR A 468 3.02 9.75 16.51
C TYR A 468 2.11 10.73 15.79
N LEU A 469 1.76 11.84 16.44
CA LEU A 469 1.04 12.96 15.86
C LEU A 469 1.79 14.26 16.17
N THR A 470 2.12 15.04 15.15
CA THR A 470 2.77 16.36 15.28
C THR A 470 1.96 17.42 14.55
N ILE A 471 1.56 18.47 15.27
CA ILE A 471 0.82 19.62 14.74
C ILE A 471 1.81 20.72 14.37
N LEU A 472 1.70 21.28 13.17
CA LEU A 472 2.53 22.37 12.66
C LEU A 472 1.67 23.55 12.18
N ASP A 473 2.18 24.77 12.31
CA ASP A 473 1.63 25.95 11.64
C ASP A 473 2.21 26.08 10.23
N LYS A 474 1.36 26.08 9.20
CA LYS A 474 1.78 26.19 7.80
C LYS A 474 2.39 27.55 7.43
N LYS A 475 2.17 28.62 8.22
CA LYS A 475 2.79 29.95 7.96
C LYS A 475 4.27 29.99 8.31
N THR A 476 4.63 29.39 9.43
CA THR A 476 5.96 29.45 10.04
C THR A 476 6.78 28.17 9.81
N ASN A 477 6.10 27.08 9.43
CA ASN A 477 6.58 25.70 9.53
C ASN A 477 7.03 25.31 10.96
N SER A 478 6.57 26.01 12.00
CA SER A 478 6.88 25.69 13.38
C SER A 478 5.97 24.60 13.92
N GLU A 479 6.57 23.63 14.63
CA GLU A 479 5.85 22.70 15.50
C GLU A 479 5.11 23.46 16.61
N ILE A 480 3.83 23.16 16.79
CA ILE A 480 2.93 23.79 17.78
C ILE A 480 2.30 22.78 18.75
N GLY A 481 2.65 21.50 18.64
CA GLY A 481 2.34 20.45 19.61
C GLY A 481 2.64 19.05 19.07
N GLN A 482 2.91 18.11 19.97
CA GLN A 482 3.07 16.69 19.67
C GLN A 482 2.19 15.81 20.58
N PHE A 483 1.84 14.62 20.12
CA PHE A 483 1.17 13.56 20.88
C PHE A 483 1.73 12.19 20.44
N ASN A 484 2.05 11.33 21.41
CA ASN A 484 2.62 10.00 21.16
C ASN A 484 1.79 8.95 21.93
N PHE A 485 1.44 7.86 21.27
CA PHE A 485 0.60 6.80 21.86
C PHE A 485 1.15 5.41 21.51
N LYS A 486 1.43 4.58 22.52
CA LYS A 486 1.87 3.20 22.33
C LYS A 486 0.67 2.35 21.91
N ILE A 487 0.74 1.69 20.75
CA ILE A 487 -0.44 1.00 20.19
C ILE A 487 -0.92 -0.13 21.14
N LYS A 488 -0.01 -0.78 21.85
CA LYS A 488 -0.31 -1.75 22.91
C LYS A 488 -1.30 -1.26 23.98
N SER A 489 -1.36 0.03 24.30
CA SER A 489 -2.31 0.59 25.28
C SER A 489 -3.78 0.57 24.84
N LEU A 490 -4.09 0.07 23.62
CA LEU A 490 -5.45 -0.30 23.23
C LEU A 490 -5.83 -1.73 23.68
N SER A 491 -4.88 -2.60 24.01
CA SER A 491 -5.18 -3.95 24.52
C SER A 491 -5.90 -3.93 25.87
N ASP A 492 -5.65 -2.91 26.68
CA ASP A 492 -6.31 -2.67 27.97
C ASP A 492 -7.71 -2.03 27.83
N LYS A 493 -8.17 -1.72 26.60
CA LYS A 493 -9.44 -1.02 26.33
C LYS A 493 -10.48 -1.98 25.72
N SER A 494 -11.74 -1.86 26.16
CA SER A 494 -12.88 -2.60 25.61
C SER A 494 -12.97 -2.45 24.08
N ASN A 495 -13.16 -3.56 23.34
CA ASN A 495 -13.21 -3.57 21.86
C ASN A 495 -11.97 -2.95 21.19
N LEU A 496 -10.83 -2.92 21.90
CA LEU A 496 -9.54 -2.36 21.46
C LEU A 496 -9.62 -0.91 20.97
N GLN A 497 -10.49 -0.09 21.60
CA GLN A 497 -10.83 1.23 21.08
C GLN A 497 -10.97 2.32 22.15
N ILE A 498 -10.78 3.56 21.69
CA ILE A 498 -11.09 4.80 22.40
C ILE A 498 -11.90 5.72 21.46
N ILE A 499 -12.86 6.46 22.02
CA ILE A 499 -13.76 7.35 21.28
C ILE A 499 -13.71 8.74 21.93
N LYS A 500 -13.41 9.76 21.13
CA LYS A 500 -13.33 11.19 21.50
C LYS A 500 -12.55 11.49 22.80
N GLU A 501 -11.49 10.74 23.06
CA GLU A 501 -10.66 10.92 24.26
C GLU A 501 -9.77 12.18 24.10
N PRO A 502 -9.81 13.17 25.03
CA PRO A 502 -9.05 14.41 24.91
C PRO A 502 -7.66 14.28 25.56
N PHE A 503 -6.61 14.34 24.75
CA PHE A 503 -5.22 14.22 25.19
C PHE A 503 -4.50 15.57 25.24
N SER A 504 -3.68 15.78 26.26
CA SER A 504 -2.79 16.96 26.34
C SER A 504 -1.65 16.86 25.32
N LEU A 505 -1.35 17.96 24.65
CA LEU A 505 -0.25 18.07 23.68
C LEU A 505 1.06 18.47 24.39
N PHE A 506 2.12 17.70 24.20
CA PHE A 506 3.45 18.08 24.67
C PHE A 506 4.14 19.02 23.67
N LYS A 507 5.12 19.81 24.13
CA LYS A 507 5.69 20.96 23.38
C LYS A 507 4.62 21.93 22.85
N SER A 508 3.60 22.18 23.65
CA SER A 508 2.48 23.07 23.31
C SER A 508 2.15 23.97 24.51
N GLY A 509 1.07 24.75 24.44
CA GLY A 509 0.53 25.46 25.59
C GLY A 509 0.00 24.50 26.67
N PRO A 510 -0.11 24.94 27.95
CA PRO A 510 -0.52 24.08 29.05
C PRO A 510 -1.97 23.56 28.90
N GLU A 511 -2.85 24.35 28.28
CA GLU A 511 -4.23 23.97 27.97
C GLU A 511 -4.43 23.36 26.58
N SER A 512 -3.35 23.15 25.81
CA SER A 512 -3.43 22.60 24.46
C SER A 512 -3.83 21.12 24.48
N LYS A 513 -4.96 20.80 23.85
CA LYS A 513 -5.51 19.43 23.82
C LYS A 513 -5.87 19.01 22.39
N ILE A 514 -5.69 17.74 22.08
CA ILE A 514 -6.13 17.07 20.84
C ILE A 514 -7.20 16.03 21.19
N VAL A 515 -8.32 16.04 20.49
CA VAL A 515 -9.41 15.07 20.62
C VAL A 515 -9.22 14.01 19.54
N LEU A 516 -9.08 12.75 19.96
CA LEU A 516 -8.82 11.63 19.07
C LEU A 516 -9.78 10.46 19.35
N SER A 517 -10.04 9.67 18.32
CA SER A 517 -10.53 8.30 18.50
C SER A 517 -9.56 7.34 17.81
N MET A 518 -9.28 6.20 18.43
CA MET A 518 -8.34 5.21 17.91
C MET A 518 -8.88 3.81 18.15
N HIS A 519 -8.93 2.99 17.12
CA HIS A 519 -9.49 1.64 17.14
C HIS A 519 -8.45 0.69 16.53
N LEU A 520 -8.09 -0.38 17.25
CA LEU A 520 -7.20 -1.42 16.75
C LEU A 520 -8.02 -2.65 16.34
N ARG A 521 -7.63 -3.28 15.24
CA ARG A 521 -8.13 -4.60 14.83
C ARG A 521 -6.95 -5.51 14.56
N ILE A 522 -7.01 -6.74 15.06
CA ILE A 522 -5.98 -7.75 14.76
C ILE A 522 -6.33 -8.41 13.43
N LEU A 523 -5.35 -8.58 12.55
CA LEU A 523 -5.55 -9.23 11.26
C LEU A 523 -5.60 -10.75 11.44
N LYS A 524 -6.74 -11.37 11.11
CA LYS A 524 -6.99 -12.80 11.30
C LYS A 524 -7.31 -13.48 9.96
N PRO A 525 -6.50 -14.43 9.49
CA PRO A 525 -6.82 -15.22 8.30
C PRO A 525 -8.14 -15.96 8.50
N THR A 526 -8.96 -16.00 7.46
CA THR A 526 -10.20 -16.78 7.49
C THR A 526 -9.86 -18.26 7.37
N GLN A 527 -10.10 -19.03 8.43
CA GLN A 527 -10.13 -20.49 8.34
C GLN A 527 -11.49 -20.89 7.79
N VAL A 528 -11.49 -21.60 6.66
CA VAL A 528 -12.71 -22.20 6.10
C VAL A 528 -12.86 -23.58 6.71
N ASP A 529 -13.81 -23.73 7.63
CA ASP A 529 -14.13 -25.02 8.24
C ASP A 529 -14.51 -26.03 7.14
N SER A 530 -13.69 -27.08 7.00
CA SER A 530 -13.82 -28.08 5.93
C SER A 530 -14.96 -29.09 6.18
N ASP A 531 -15.67 -28.96 7.30
CA ASP A 531 -16.74 -29.86 7.73
C ASP A 531 -18.15 -29.41 7.26
N ASN A 532 -18.28 -28.29 6.56
CA ASN A 532 -19.52 -27.90 5.89
C ASN A 532 -19.77 -28.77 4.65
N ASN A 533 -20.21 -30.00 4.89
CA ASN A 533 -20.57 -31.01 3.90
C ASN A 533 -21.92 -30.66 3.23
N VAL A 534 -21.92 -29.56 2.47
CA VAL A 534 -23.10 -29.09 1.71
C VAL A 534 -23.48 -30.13 0.67
N GLN A 535 -24.67 -30.71 0.81
CA GLN A 535 -25.22 -31.63 -0.18
C GLN A 535 -25.35 -30.89 -1.52
N GLN A 536 -24.69 -31.41 -2.56
CA GLN A 536 -24.81 -30.89 -3.92
C GLN A 536 -26.15 -31.30 -4.52
N ASP A 537 -27.19 -30.50 -4.29
CA ASP A 537 -28.40 -30.53 -5.13
C ASP A 537 -28.01 -30.13 -6.56
N GLN A 538 -27.82 -31.12 -7.42
CA GLN A 538 -27.61 -30.90 -8.84
C GLN A 538 -28.91 -30.38 -9.49
N PRO A 539 -28.87 -29.31 -10.28
CA PRO A 539 -30.03 -28.90 -11.06
C PRO A 539 -30.39 -29.99 -12.09
N PRO A 540 -31.68 -30.27 -12.33
CA PRO A 540 -32.11 -31.39 -13.17
C PRO A 540 -31.67 -31.22 -14.62
N ILE A 541 -30.84 -32.15 -15.10
CA ILE A 541 -30.31 -32.14 -16.47
C ILE A 541 -31.45 -32.53 -17.44
N LEU A 542 -31.93 -31.55 -18.21
CA LEU A 542 -32.82 -31.78 -19.35
C LEU A 542 -32.07 -32.48 -20.49
N GLN A 543 -32.01 -33.82 -20.45
CA GLN A 543 -31.47 -34.60 -21.56
C GLN A 543 -32.44 -34.62 -22.74
N ARG A 544 -31.89 -34.35 -23.93
CA ARG A 544 -32.62 -34.29 -25.20
C ARG A 544 -32.97 -35.69 -25.69
N THR A 545 -34.23 -35.93 -26.03
CA THR A 545 -34.69 -37.24 -26.52
C THR A 545 -34.19 -37.50 -27.95
N GLU A 546 -33.32 -38.49 -28.13
CA GLU A 546 -33.06 -39.12 -29.42
C GLU A 546 -33.17 -40.65 -29.29
N SER A 547 -33.62 -41.31 -30.35
CA SER A 547 -34.18 -42.67 -30.30
C SER A 547 -33.15 -43.79 -30.39
N SER A 548 -33.31 -44.83 -29.58
CA SER A 548 -32.47 -46.03 -29.57
C SER A 548 -32.94 -47.09 -30.60
N ALA A 549 -31.99 -47.77 -31.25
CA ALA A 549 -32.28 -48.85 -32.19
C ALA A 549 -31.15 -49.91 -32.31
N SER A 550 -31.11 -50.87 -31.38
CA SER A 550 -30.58 -52.24 -31.61
C SER A 550 -29.02 -52.38 -31.73
N THR A 551 -28.31 -53.51 -31.58
CA THR A 551 -28.61 -54.94 -31.24
C THR A 551 -27.36 -55.62 -30.63
N ASN A 552 -27.49 -56.36 -29.50
CA ASN A 552 -26.58 -57.40 -28.93
C ASN A 552 -25.10 -57.00 -28.61
N SER A 553 -24.25 -57.74 -27.84
CA SER A 553 -24.29 -59.13 -27.30
C SER A 553 -23.53 -59.27 -25.96
N SER A 554 -23.85 -60.31 -25.14
CA SER A 554 -23.03 -60.98 -24.08
C SER A 554 -22.36 -60.15 -22.95
N VAL A 555 -22.58 -60.35 -21.63
CA VAL A 555 -22.48 -61.56 -20.75
C VAL A 555 -21.00 -62.03 -20.64
N MET A 556 -20.30 -62.05 -19.48
CA MET A 556 -20.57 -62.53 -18.09
C MET A 556 -20.13 -61.48 -17.02
N ILE A 557 -20.57 -61.39 -15.75
CA ILE A 557 -20.73 -62.38 -14.63
C ILE A 557 -19.32 -62.91 -14.19
N GLU A 558 -18.83 -62.88 -12.94
CA GLU A 558 -19.18 -62.28 -11.62
C GLU A 558 -17.87 -62.23 -10.73
N SER A 559 -17.76 -61.87 -9.43
CA SER A 559 -18.70 -61.60 -8.30
C SER A 559 -18.13 -60.57 -7.26
N LYS A 560 -18.64 -60.61 -6.01
CA LYS A 560 -18.22 -60.03 -4.70
C LYS A 560 -18.19 -61.19 -3.65
N PRO A 561 -17.98 -61.03 -2.32
CA PRO A 561 -17.06 -60.19 -1.49
C PRO A 561 -16.46 -60.94 -0.24
N LYS A 562 -15.96 -60.17 0.76
CA LYS A 562 -16.04 -60.35 2.25
C LYS A 562 -14.92 -61.04 3.11
N ASP A 563 -14.56 -60.29 4.16
CA ASP A 563 -14.39 -60.59 5.61
C ASP A 563 -13.29 -61.52 6.22
N GLU A 564 -12.37 -60.86 6.95
CA GLU A 564 -11.98 -61.03 8.37
C GLU A 564 -11.06 -62.16 8.97
N LEU A 565 -10.13 -61.67 9.82
CA LEU A 565 -9.63 -62.18 11.13
C LEU A 565 -8.67 -63.40 11.26
N ILE A 566 -7.40 -63.16 11.71
CA ILE A 566 -6.79 -63.58 13.01
C ILE A 566 -5.27 -63.22 13.15
N GLU A 567 -4.80 -63.19 14.40
CA GLU A 567 -3.57 -62.61 15.02
C GLU A 567 -2.17 -63.21 14.67
N SER A 568 -1.10 -62.44 14.96
CA SER A 568 0.06 -62.85 15.79
C SER A 568 1.11 -61.70 15.96
N ALA A 569 2.13 -61.87 16.82
CA ALA A 569 2.91 -60.77 17.41
C ALA A 569 4.42 -60.66 17.03
N HIS A 570 5.07 -59.59 17.52
CA HIS A 570 6.53 -59.26 17.49
C HIS A 570 7.45 -60.36 18.12
N PRO A 571 8.81 -60.28 18.12
CA PRO A 571 9.78 -59.20 17.75
C PRO A 571 10.92 -59.76 16.83
N PRO A 572 12.21 -59.30 16.77
CA PRO A 572 12.90 -58.13 17.39
C PRO A 572 13.85 -57.30 16.47
N VAL A 573 14.46 -56.28 17.08
CA VAL A 573 15.63 -55.53 16.57
C VAL A 573 16.81 -55.71 17.54
N LYS A 574 18.04 -55.86 17.01
CA LYS A 574 19.34 -55.62 17.69
C LYS A 574 20.41 -55.25 16.63
N GLU A 575 21.20 -54.17 16.78
CA GLU A 575 22.37 -53.97 17.67
C GLU A 575 23.65 -54.70 17.16
N LEU A 576 24.90 -54.31 17.48
CA LEU A 576 25.46 -53.57 18.63
C LEU A 576 26.85 -52.96 18.30
N ILE A 577 27.60 -52.51 19.34
CA ILE A 577 28.99 -51.98 19.38
C ILE A 577 29.07 -50.53 18.86
N THR A 578 29.56 -49.50 19.57
CA THR A 578 30.22 -49.25 20.89
C THR A 578 29.92 -47.78 21.31
N ASP A 579 30.47 -47.09 22.33
CA ASP A 579 30.81 -47.22 23.78
C ASP A 579 31.42 -45.83 24.16
N PHE A 580 31.57 -45.28 25.38
CA PHE A 580 31.26 -45.54 26.81
C PHE A 580 31.24 -44.12 27.48
N THR A 581 31.02 -43.82 28.77
CA THR A 581 30.81 -44.52 30.06
C THR A 581 29.87 -43.67 30.96
N VAL A 582 29.61 -44.06 32.23
CA VAL A 582 28.69 -43.34 33.16
C VAL A 582 29.25 -43.23 34.59
N SER A 583 29.05 -42.10 35.30
CA SER A 583 29.08 -41.89 36.79
C SER A 583 28.90 -40.39 37.16
N SER A 584 28.50 -39.95 38.38
CA SER A 584 27.69 -40.56 39.46
C SER A 584 27.29 -39.54 40.59
N LEU A 585 26.07 -38.99 40.54
CA LEU A 585 25.14 -38.60 41.65
C LEU A 585 25.54 -37.75 42.91
N ASN A 586 24.57 -36.90 43.31
CA ASN A 586 24.17 -36.43 44.67
C ASN A 586 24.91 -35.30 45.45
N SER A 587 24.24 -34.15 45.68
CA SER A 587 23.86 -33.58 47.01
C SER A 587 23.40 -32.09 46.97
N VAL A 588 22.67 -31.64 48.00
CA VAL A 588 21.99 -30.32 48.21
C VAL A 588 21.74 -30.15 49.75
N PRO A 589 21.66 -28.96 50.42
CA PRO A 589 21.85 -27.54 50.03
C PRO A 589 22.80 -26.66 50.92
N GLN A 590 23.12 -25.43 50.44
CA GLN A 590 23.43 -24.19 51.23
C GLN A 590 24.67 -24.18 52.18
N PRO A 591 25.06 -23.02 52.79
CA PRO A 591 25.43 -21.76 52.11
C PRO A 591 26.75 -21.12 52.65
N ALA A 592 27.57 -20.48 51.81
CA ALA A 592 28.69 -19.61 52.25
C ALA A 592 29.15 -18.61 51.18
N ASP A 593 29.77 -17.51 51.60
CA ASP A 593 30.36 -16.49 50.72
C ASP A 593 31.58 -16.99 49.93
N GLN A 594 31.71 -16.56 48.66
CA GLN A 594 32.95 -15.94 48.18
C GLN A 594 32.85 -15.22 46.83
N LEU A 595 33.35 -13.98 46.83
CA LEU A 595 34.11 -13.27 45.79
C LEU A 595 33.70 -13.43 44.31
N ILE A 596 33.10 -12.37 43.77
CA ILE A 596 32.95 -12.14 42.33
C ILE A 596 34.34 -12.06 41.67
N HIS A 597 34.67 -13.02 40.80
CA HIS A 597 35.86 -12.97 39.95
C HIS A 597 35.80 -11.77 38.97
N ARG A 598 36.51 -10.69 39.28
CA ARG A 598 36.74 -9.60 38.32
C ARG A 598 37.74 -10.07 37.26
N THR A 599 37.29 -10.27 36.03
CA THR A 599 38.18 -10.44 34.87
C THR A 599 39.03 -9.18 34.66
N PRO A 600 40.37 -9.26 34.59
CA PRO A 600 41.24 -8.09 34.59
C PRO A 600 41.17 -7.31 33.29
N SER A 601 40.91 -6.00 33.38
CA SER A 601 40.68 -5.12 32.24
C SER A 601 41.89 -4.21 31.93
N VAL A 602 42.92 -4.73 31.25
CA VAL A 602 43.80 -3.96 30.34
C VAL A 602 44.36 -4.93 29.30
N THR A 603 44.10 -4.72 28.01
CA THR A 603 44.84 -5.37 26.93
C THR A 603 46.10 -4.57 26.63
N SER A 604 47.29 -5.09 26.96
CA SER A 604 48.57 -4.40 26.76
C SER A 604 49.11 -4.46 25.31
N SER A 605 48.49 -5.24 24.43
CA SER A 605 48.90 -5.39 23.02
C SER A 605 48.02 -4.59 22.06
N ALA A 606 48.61 -4.12 20.96
CA ALA A 606 47.92 -3.44 19.85
C ALA A 606 47.26 -4.40 18.84
N GLY A 607 46.99 -5.64 19.26
CA GLY A 607 46.53 -6.73 18.39
C GLY A 607 47.60 -7.23 17.41
N ASN A 608 47.31 -8.32 16.70
CA ASN A 608 48.27 -9.03 15.85
C ASN A 608 48.83 -8.18 14.69
N ALA A 609 48.07 -7.20 14.18
CA ALA A 609 48.52 -6.29 13.12
C ALA A 609 49.10 -4.96 13.65
N GLY A 610 49.12 -4.74 14.97
CA GLY A 610 49.65 -3.51 15.58
C GLY A 610 48.78 -2.24 15.38
N LEU A 611 47.56 -2.38 14.85
CA LEU A 611 46.67 -1.24 14.54
C LEU A 611 45.71 -0.86 15.68
N GLY A 612 45.77 -1.58 16.80
CA GLY A 612 44.89 -1.43 17.95
C GLY A 612 43.79 -2.49 18.02
N ARG A 613 43.02 -2.47 19.12
CA ARG A 613 41.93 -3.42 19.38
C ARG A 613 40.66 -2.68 19.72
N ILE A 614 39.50 -3.12 19.25
CA ILE A 614 38.19 -2.53 19.55
C ILE A 614 37.35 -3.46 20.43
N GLN A 615 36.73 -2.92 21.48
CA GLN A 615 35.75 -3.63 22.31
C GLN A 615 34.34 -3.26 21.88
N MET A 616 33.51 -4.27 21.59
CA MET A 616 32.10 -4.08 21.27
C MET A 616 31.23 -5.14 21.95
N THR A 617 29.94 -4.83 22.14
CA THR A 617 28.91 -5.84 22.44
C THR A 617 27.95 -5.94 21.27
N LEU A 618 27.75 -7.16 20.74
CA LEU A 618 26.69 -7.44 19.76
C LEU A 618 25.60 -8.28 20.45
N ARG A 619 24.34 -7.93 20.23
CA ARG A 619 23.19 -8.78 20.64
C ARG A 619 22.04 -8.61 19.67
N TYR A 620 21.22 -9.65 19.54
CA TYR A 620 19.98 -9.58 18.77
C TYR A 620 18.76 -9.66 19.68
N SER A 621 17.75 -8.83 19.40
CA SER A 621 16.49 -8.81 20.12
C SER A 621 15.39 -9.38 19.22
N VAL A 622 15.10 -10.68 19.37
CA VAL A 622 14.06 -11.39 18.61
C VAL A 622 12.69 -10.73 18.75
N GLN A 623 12.33 -10.28 19.96
CA GLN A 623 11.09 -9.55 20.26
C GLN A 623 10.97 -8.18 19.56
N ARG A 624 12.08 -7.58 19.12
CA ARG A 624 12.12 -6.25 18.49
C ARG A 624 12.56 -6.29 17.01
N GLN A 625 12.93 -7.46 16.50
CA GLN A 625 13.58 -7.67 15.21
C GLN A 625 14.77 -6.71 14.96
N ARG A 626 15.68 -6.60 15.95
CA ARG A 626 16.83 -5.68 15.90
C ARG A 626 18.15 -6.29 16.32
N LEU A 627 19.17 -6.08 15.49
CA LEU A 627 20.57 -6.20 15.88
C LEU A 627 20.99 -4.91 16.59
N ILE A 628 21.55 -5.07 17.78
CA ILE A 628 21.99 -3.99 18.67
C ILE A 628 23.51 -4.13 18.82
N VAL A 629 24.24 -3.09 18.42
CA VAL A 629 25.70 -3.02 18.45
C VAL A 629 26.11 -1.89 19.38
N VAL A 630 26.80 -2.21 20.47
CA VAL A 630 27.40 -1.22 21.38
C VAL A 630 28.88 -1.12 21.09
N VAL A 631 29.35 0.07 20.71
CA VAL A 631 30.76 0.38 20.50
C VAL A 631 31.29 0.97 21.80
N HIS A 632 32.04 0.16 22.57
CA HIS A 632 32.51 0.60 23.89
C HIS A 632 33.73 1.51 23.76
N LYS A 633 34.86 0.96 23.30
CA LYS A 633 36.15 1.66 23.26
C LYS A 633 37.15 1.01 22.32
N ILE A 634 38.22 1.72 22.00
CA ILE A 634 39.40 1.19 21.31
C ILE A 634 40.60 1.32 22.26
N ALA A 635 41.54 0.38 22.18
CA ALA A 635 42.81 0.42 22.89
C ALA A 635 43.99 0.35 21.90
N ASN A 636 45.08 1.01 22.26
CA ASN A 636 46.39 0.90 21.63
C ASN A 636 46.42 1.24 20.13
N ILE A 637 45.73 2.30 19.70
CA ILE A 637 45.89 2.85 18.34
C ILE A 637 47.35 3.31 18.17
N PRO A 638 48.06 2.92 17.08
CA PRO A 638 49.48 3.24 16.92
C PRO A 638 49.70 4.74 16.65
N LEU A 639 50.44 5.39 17.54
CA LEU A 639 50.89 6.77 17.38
C LEU A 639 52.11 6.81 16.44
N LYS A 640 51.89 7.18 15.18
CA LYS A 640 52.97 7.24 14.15
C LYS A 640 53.87 8.49 14.28
N ASP A 641 53.39 9.52 14.95
CA ASP A 641 54.07 10.81 15.14
C ASP A 641 53.62 11.37 16.51
N PRO A 642 54.55 11.65 17.45
CA PRO A 642 54.22 12.22 18.77
C PRO A 642 53.39 13.51 18.74
N TYR A 643 53.47 14.29 17.67
CA TYR A 643 52.77 15.57 17.53
C TYR A 643 51.42 15.45 16.78
N ASN A 644 51.07 14.26 16.29
CA ASN A 644 49.86 14.01 15.49
C ASN A 644 49.00 12.87 16.05
N ILE A 645 48.58 13.04 17.31
CA ILE A 645 47.65 12.13 18.00
C ILE A 645 46.32 12.10 17.21
N PRO A 646 45.75 10.93 16.88
CA PRO A 646 44.55 10.84 16.03
C PRO A 646 43.28 11.36 16.71
N ASP A 647 42.30 11.72 15.87
CA ASP A 647 40.91 12.02 16.27
C ASP A 647 39.99 10.84 15.87
N PRO A 648 40.00 9.72 16.62
CA PRO A 648 39.29 8.51 16.21
C PRO A 648 37.76 8.60 16.26
N TYR A 649 37.15 7.90 15.30
CA TYR A 649 35.75 7.49 15.29
C TYR A 649 35.62 6.08 14.71
N VAL A 650 34.46 5.46 14.92
CA VAL A 650 34.08 4.17 14.31
C VAL A 650 32.97 4.41 13.30
N LYS A 651 33.09 3.83 12.11
CA LYS A 651 32.00 3.64 11.12
C LYS A 651 31.57 2.19 11.16
N LEU A 652 30.27 1.95 11.02
CA LEU A 652 29.69 0.61 10.88
C LEU A 652 28.92 0.54 9.55
N TYR A 653 29.02 -0.59 8.85
CA TYR A 653 28.15 -0.96 7.73
C TYR A 653 27.70 -2.41 7.87
N LEU A 654 26.42 -2.67 7.55
CA LEU A 654 25.86 -4.01 7.47
C LEU A 654 25.88 -4.48 6.00
N LEU A 655 26.87 -5.31 5.66
CA LEU A 655 27.11 -5.83 4.31
C LEU A 655 26.11 -6.95 3.95
N PRO A 656 25.77 -7.16 2.66
CA PRO A 656 26.39 -6.56 1.46
C PRO A 656 25.97 -5.11 1.15
N GLU A 657 24.90 -4.61 1.75
CA GLU A 657 24.30 -3.32 1.40
C GLU A 657 25.12 -2.13 1.93
N ARG A 658 25.95 -1.51 1.10
CA ARG A 658 26.65 -0.24 1.42
C ARG A 658 25.74 0.99 1.25
N SER A 659 24.51 0.93 1.77
CA SER A 659 23.50 2.00 1.67
C SER A 659 23.73 3.13 2.69
N LYS A 660 22.92 4.20 2.62
CA LYS A 660 22.86 5.22 3.69
C LYS A 660 22.20 4.68 4.96
N GLU A 661 21.38 3.64 4.85
CA GLU A 661 20.54 3.10 5.92
C GLU A 661 21.24 2.02 6.74
N SER A 662 22.18 1.28 6.13
CA SER A 662 23.09 0.35 6.82
C SER A 662 24.28 1.04 7.50
N LYS A 663 24.46 2.35 7.29
CA LYS A 663 25.58 3.12 7.84
C LYS A 663 25.29 3.62 9.25
N ARG A 664 26.24 3.46 10.16
CA ARG A 664 26.30 4.18 11.45
C ARG A 664 27.69 4.77 11.66
N LYS A 665 27.80 5.78 12.53
CA LYS A 665 29.08 6.38 12.92
C LYS A 665 28.98 6.85 14.37
N THR A 666 30.03 6.66 15.15
CA THR A 666 30.21 7.31 16.45
C THR A 666 30.47 8.80 16.32
N GLN A 667 30.42 9.49 17.45
CA GLN A 667 31.12 10.76 17.65
C GLN A 667 32.64 10.61 17.44
N VAL A 668 33.33 11.74 17.41
CA VAL A 668 34.78 11.84 17.19
C VAL A 668 35.41 12.22 18.52
N VAL A 669 36.22 11.34 19.10
CA VAL A 669 37.04 11.66 20.26
C VAL A 669 38.31 12.34 19.72
N LYS A 670 38.69 13.48 20.30
CA LYS A 670 39.90 14.20 19.89
C LYS A 670 41.14 13.68 20.60
N ASP A 671 42.30 13.77 19.93
CA ASP A 671 43.63 13.61 20.53
C ASP A 671 43.77 12.38 21.44
N ASN A 672 43.31 11.20 20.99
CA ASN A 672 43.23 10.02 21.85
C ASN A 672 43.52 8.70 21.11
N CYS A 673 44.53 7.94 21.58
CA CYS A 673 44.83 6.59 21.09
C CYS A 673 44.06 5.46 21.80
N ASN A 674 43.28 5.79 22.84
CA ASN A 674 42.45 4.87 23.63
C ASN A 674 41.03 5.45 23.84
N PRO A 675 40.28 5.78 22.77
CA PRO A 675 38.99 6.44 22.87
C PRO A 675 37.91 5.54 23.49
N VAL A 676 37.03 6.15 24.29
CA VAL A 676 35.80 5.54 24.81
C VAL A 676 34.62 6.26 24.15
N PHE A 677 33.61 5.49 23.74
CA PHE A 677 32.40 5.98 23.07
C PHE A 677 31.14 5.55 23.85
N ASP A 678 31.05 4.27 24.22
CA ASP A 678 29.87 3.61 24.80
C ASP A 678 28.55 3.88 24.04
N GLU A 679 28.65 4.09 22.72
CA GLU A 679 27.53 4.41 21.83
C GLU A 679 26.80 3.14 21.38
N THR A 680 25.46 3.16 21.45
CA THR A 680 24.59 2.06 21.01
C THR A 680 23.93 2.37 19.68
N PHE A 681 24.07 1.45 18.72
CA PHE A 681 23.45 1.52 17.40
C PHE A 681 22.49 0.36 17.18
N GLU A 682 21.34 0.63 16.57
CA GLU A 682 20.36 -0.38 16.20
C GLU A 682 20.21 -0.50 14.67
N TYR A 683 20.05 -1.74 14.22
CA TYR A 683 19.66 -2.12 12.87
C TYR A 683 18.37 -2.92 12.94
N VAL A 684 17.35 -2.51 12.18
CA VAL A 684 16.14 -3.31 11.97
C VAL A 684 16.48 -4.35 10.91
N ILE A 685 16.42 -5.64 11.27
CA ILE A 685 16.82 -6.76 10.41
C ILE A 685 16.25 -8.07 10.97
N ASN A 686 15.81 -9.00 10.11
CA ASN A 686 15.32 -10.31 10.52
C ASN A 686 16.47 -11.21 11.05
N GLN A 687 16.20 -12.02 12.08
CA GLN A 687 17.12 -13.06 12.59
C GLN A 687 17.64 -13.98 11.47
N ALA A 688 16.80 -14.32 10.48
CA ALA A 688 17.17 -15.15 9.35
C ALA A 688 18.13 -14.47 8.37
N GLU A 689 18.07 -13.13 8.26
CA GLU A 689 18.99 -12.38 7.40
C GLU A 689 20.42 -12.32 8.00
N LEU A 690 20.56 -12.34 9.33
CA LEU A 690 21.87 -12.26 10.01
C LEU A 690 22.83 -13.34 9.50
N THR A 691 22.33 -14.53 9.18
CA THR A 691 23.11 -15.65 8.63
C THR A 691 23.78 -15.33 7.29
N ASN A 692 23.32 -14.31 6.58
CA ASN A 692 23.86 -13.87 5.28
C ASN A 692 24.47 -12.46 5.31
N LYS A 693 24.68 -11.86 6.50
CA LYS A 693 25.15 -10.46 6.63
C LYS A 693 26.43 -10.38 7.46
N GLN A 694 27.27 -9.39 7.16
CA GLN A 694 28.51 -9.13 7.87
C GLN A 694 28.54 -7.69 8.38
N LEU A 695 28.99 -7.48 9.62
CA LEU A 695 29.19 -6.14 10.17
C LEU A 695 30.63 -5.70 9.87
N GLN A 696 30.81 -4.81 8.89
CA GLN A 696 32.09 -4.15 8.63
C GLN A 696 32.23 -2.96 9.60
N VAL A 697 33.31 -2.99 10.38
CA VAL A 697 33.68 -1.98 11.38
C VAL A 697 34.95 -1.29 10.88
N THR A 698 34.90 0.02 10.68
CA THR A 698 36.07 0.79 10.19
C THR A 698 36.39 1.91 11.17
N VAL A 699 37.58 1.84 11.78
CA VAL A 699 38.12 2.90 12.62
C VAL A 699 38.83 3.91 11.73
N GLY A 700 38.59 5.21 11.95
CA GLY A 700 39.21 6.27 11.17
C GLY A 700 39.48 7.53 11.96
N THR A 701 40.38 8.38 11.45
CA THR A 701 40.72 9.69 12.04
C THR A 701 40.04 10.84 11.29
N GLN A 702 39.80 11.97 11.95
CA GLN A 702 39.33 13.21 11.32
C GLN A 702 40.45 14.24 11.05
N LYS A 703 41.68 14.04 11.55
CA LYS A 703 42.78 15.01 11.40
C LYS A 703 43.41 15.10 10.01
N GLN A 704 43.21 14.11 9.15
CA GLN A 704 43.88 14.04 7.85
C GLN A 704 42.92 14.42 6.71
N LEU A 705 43.41 15.24 5.76
CA LEU A 705 42.64 15.78 4.63
C LEU A 705 43.05 15.15 3.28
N PHE A 706 44.26 14.59 3.18
CA PHE A 706 44.88 14.19 1.91
C PHE A 706 45.50 12.77 1.96
N SER A 707 45.13 11.95 2.94
CA SER A 707 45.61 10.58 3.13
C SER A 707 44.43 9.64 3.41
N SER A 708 44.68 8.32 3.47
CA SER A 708 43.65 7.37 3.88
C SER A 708 43.30 7.58 5.36
N ASN A 709 42.09 8.11 5.60
CA ASN A 709 41.58 8.39 6.94
C ASN A 709 41.15 7.13 7.74
N ILE A 710 41.67 5.95 7.38
CA ILE A 710 41.38 4.66 8.00
C ILE A 710 42.59 4.27 8.86
N LEU A 711 42.32 3.99 10.14
CA LEU A 711 43.33 3.51 11.10
C LEU A 711 43.36 1.97 11.15
N GLY A 712 42.23 1.33 10.85
CA GLY A 712 42.10 -0.11 10.68
C GLY A 712 40.63 -0.53 10.55
N GLN A 713 40.37 -1.78 10.22
CA GLN A 713 39.03 -2.35 10.10
C GLN A 713 38.92 -3.75 10.71
N VAL A 714 37.70 -4.21 10.97
CA VAL A 714 37.40 -5.64 11.18
C VAL A 714 36.04 -5.95 10.55
N VAL A 715 35.91 -7.12 9.94
CA VAL A 715 34.65 -7.64 9.39
C VAL A 715 34.18 -8.78 10.26
N ILE A 716 32.96 -8.68 10.77
CA ILE A 716 32.37 -9.64 11.70
C ILE A 716 31.29 -10.42 10.97
N ASP A 717 31.51 -11.71 10.78
CA ASP A 717 30.54 -12.64 10.22
C ASP A 717 29.46 -12.97 11.26
N LEU A 718 28.23 -12.48 11.03
CA LEU A 718 27.14 -12.60 12.00
C LEU A 718 26.53 -14.01 12.03
N SER A 719 26.80 -14.85 11.02
CA SER A 719 26.37 -16.25 11.00
C SER A 719 27.08 -17.12 12.06
N LYS A 720 28.29 -16.71 12.47
CA LYS A 720 29.20 -17.49 13.34
C LYS A 720 29.06 -17.14 14.83
N ILE A 721 28.13 -16.26 15.19
CA ILE A 721 27.99 -15.72 16.55
C ILE A 721 26.59 -16.02 17.10
N ASN A 722 26.51 -16.61 18.29
CA ASN A 722 25.23 -16.74 18.99
C ASN A 722 24.81 -15.38 19.59
N LEU A 723 24.06 -14.61 18.82
CA LEU A 723 23.59 -13.27 19.18
C LEU A 723 22.38 -13.26 20.13
N THR A 724 21.86 -14.42 20.57
CA THR A 724 20.74 -14.48 21.53
C THR A 724 21.13 -13.97 22.93
N GLN A 725 22.41 -14.00 23.26
CA GLN A 725 23.00 -13.41 24.45
C GLN A 725 23.95 -12.25 24.08
N PRO A 726 24.30 -11.35 25.01
CA PRO A 726 25.24 -10.26 24.73
C PRO A 726 26.67 -10.77 24.48
N TYR A 727 27.07 -10.79 23.20
CA TYR A 727 28.41 -11.16 22.77
C TYR A 727 29.36 -9.96 22.92
N ASN A 728 29.97 -9.81 24.09
CA ASN A 728 31.03 -8.83 24.35
C ASN A 728 32.38 -9.39 23.91
N VAL A 729 33.11 -8.66 23.07
CA VAL A 729 34.33 -9.15 22.42
C VAL A 729 35.36 -8.03 22.22
N TRP A 730 36.64 -8.37 22.32
CA TRP A 730 37.75 -7.57 21.82
C TRP A 730 38.21 -8.11 20.46
N LEU A 731 38.30 -7.22 19.47
CA LEU A 731 38.64 -7.56 18.09
C LEU A 731 39.89 -6.78 17.64
N ASP A 732 40.78 -7.48 16.93
CA ASP A 732 42.04 -6.92 16.43
C ASP A 732 41.80 -6.20 15.10
N LEU A 733 42.18 -4.93 15.03
CA LEU A 733 42.05 -4.14 13.81
C LEU A 733 43.08 -4.61 12.77
N GLN A 734 42.59 -4.88 11.57
CA GLN A 734 43.35 -5.27 10.38
C GLN A 734 43.53 -4.08 9.42
N PRO A 735 44.46 -4.15 8.45
CA PRO A 735 44.57 -3.15 7.39
C PRO A 735 43.25 -2.93 6.64
N GLY A 736 43.04 -1.70 6.17
CA GLY A 736 41.93 -1.36 5.28
C GLY A 736 42.22 -1.75 3.83
N ASP A 737 41.22 -2.34 3.17
CA ASP A 737 41.16 -2.48 1.71
C ASP A 737 40.67 -1.19 1.03
#